data_AF-A0A9P4IA08-F1
#
_entry.id   AF-A0A9P4IA08-F1
#
_cell.length_a   1.000
_cell.length_b   1.000
_cell.length_c   1.000
_cell.angle_alpha   90.00
_cell.angle_beta   90.00
_cell.angle_gamma   90.00
#
_symmetry.space_group_name_H-M   'P 1'
#
loop_
_entity.id
_entity.type
_entity.pdbx_description
1 polymer ?
#
loop_
_entity_poly.entity_id
_entity_poly.type
_entity_poly.pdbx_seq_one_letter_code
_entity_poly.pdbx_strand_id
1 'polypeptide(L)'
;MTTPDTSDLREPLPSQQNGDSSTAGDIIATASIAVDECVCKIPPSALLRMLHGVGVATKTPEGIIELVAAWILSRRVTGFHTPDNDQIDADVSFPLSKWIDTIDSSHLRESDDFLSLASMAIGVAFLRESCRQDHHVTDAELEIVWQLIFKALTSTHLSQPFYTASRSAQGFLSVALCSLVKENGDIDELYRLHVWLPDEKRGSHEFAVHSHQPFAQSWILAGEGKDHAYKVQRNVDSEVATHAEYELAWEIGRNLPGTTYSADHKYSVVKNTGRLVHTTELGSAAHTRDMTYTIDANCFHTTEVAPDAFHATLFFFDSHRGFVKDAGVLGPKNGDSNVVVRDSAGVTPADLASAANAVRSWEKYMERGRRYGRRSELEHEFREFNNALNECDAIESVPHATRYRHLVLGELGYLNRKFGKYEVAKDQLEEAIRGLDGTVEQVEVRGELGVVYRHMNRLEDARRAFQTQYDKARQINNDLATCRAIGNLGMVNYQLSQQNHDGQLLELAIQQQFERIREARRIQETMEVRTTDQRKKAQWTKQVSSWESIGLDRLSLCYTAQGNTKEAVKICLQSQKITCRSEDPTVIAFSRFFFGRALLHDGQCEEALKQFNSSDRCTPAIALCKEPSEEHRRYLKELVDAGANLDLTDENSYTALDYAVFNGDSAAEQIVLEGLHQKLEGDVGRKIVESQREARLRKAYRELFQEKMRPVLLRGGGHKTQENLRRVYDNALAEDKGKREMFDQLKFVRYSNFLNFGRLPRSSDGLAQPLMTGPQGCYGEASVDFVIFFSYRWINKEGGISLPDDMMNTQYHRMVAATEEFLRLHGRTDRDKLGIWMDYACVNQDEPASGVAALPMILAQCDAIISLVDDIFYSRAWCCVESIIAQTLKKSYNEHLWYEHVPIQLDESGIGGGGRWGLREGPTDFQIVMAEKDLTKEEEDRPKVLFLERQSRLLG
;
A
#
# COMPACT_ATOMS: atom_id res chain seq x y z
N MET A 1 36.05 -25.75 -27.72
CA MET A 1 37.38 -25.71 -27.07
C MET A 1 37.50 -24.36 -26.40
N THR A 2 37.68 -24.40 -25.08
CA THR A 2 38.28 -23.38 -24.20
C THR A 2 37.76 -21.93 -24.23
N THR A 3 37.03 -21.64 -23.16
CA THR A 3 36.82 -20.36 -22.46
C THR A 3 37.96 -19.35 -22.50
N PRO A 4 37.65 -18.03 -22.45
CA PRO A 4 38.56 -17.02 -21.94
C PRO A 4 38.15 -16.54 -20.53
N ASP A 5 39.18 -16.45 -19.68
CA ASP A 5 39.25 -15.64 -18.47
C ASP A 5 38.87 -14.18 -18.73
N THR A 6 38.10 -13.58 -17.82
CA THR A 6 38.32 -12.19 -17.39
C THR A 6 37.93 -12.07 -15.92
N SER A 7 38.96 -11.92 -15.10
CA SER A 7 38.92 -11.48 -13.72
C SER A 7 38.61 -9.98 -13.67
N ASP A 8 37.54 -9.59 -12.99
CA ASP A 8 37.42 -8.25 -12.42
C ASP A 8 36.86 -8.36 -11.00
N LEU A 9 37.73 -8.01 -10.06
CA LEU A 9 37.54 -8.04 -8.61
C LEU A 9 36.56 -6.92 -8.21
N ARG A 10 35.35 -7.29 -7.78
CA ARG A 10 34.52 -6.42 -6.94
C ARG A 10 34.85 -6.71 -5.48
N GLU A 11 35.38 -5.70 -4.79
CA GLU A 11 35.55 -5.73 -3.33
C GLU A 11 34.19 -5.89 -2.63
N PRO A 12 34.14 -6.61 -1.49
CA PRO A 12 32.91 -6.79 -0.72
C PRO A 12 32.60 -5.52 0.08
N LEU A 13 31.40 -4.97 -0.15
CA LEU A 13 30.80 -3.91 0.69
C LEU A 13 30.61 -4.44 2.12
N PRO A 14 30.90 -3.63 3.17
CA PRO A 14 30.77 -4.07 4.55
C PRO A 14 29.30 -4.21 4.94
N SER A 15 28.99 -5.33 5.61
CA SER A 15 27.70 -5.67 6.22
C SER A 15 27.23 -4.55 7.17
N GLN A 16 26.17 -3.84 6.78
CA GLN A 16 25.47 -2.89 7.65
C GLN A 16 24.57 -3.67 8.62
N GLN A 17 24.76 -3.41 9.91
CA GLN A 17 23.83 -3.82 10.97
C GLN A 17 22.56 -2.98 10.83
N ASN A 18 21.43 -3.65 10.61
CA ASN A 18 20.10 -3.04 10.59
C ASN A 18 19.76 -2.49 11.98
N GLY A 19 19.50 -1.18 12.06
CA GLY A 19 18.90 -0.55 13.22
C GLY A 19 17.38 -0.64 13.11
N ASP A 20 16.79 -1.66 13.76
CA ASP A 20 15.36 -1.78 13.97
C ASP A 20 14.91 -0.85 15.10
N SER A 21 14.41 0.34 14.76
CA SER A 21 13.48 1.09 15.63
C SER A 21 12.88 2.27 14.88
N SER A 22 11.61 2.19 14.46
CA SER A 22 10.66 3.34 14.50
C SER A 22 9.31 3.14 13.79
N THR A 23 8.99 2.01 13.14
CA THR A 23 7.71 1.90 12.40
C THR A 23 6.53 1.31 13.20
N ALA A 24 6.76 0.82 14.42
CA ALA A 24 5.72 0.19 15.24
C ALA A 24 4.81 1.20 15.99
N GLY A 25 5.28 2.42 16.26
CA GLY A 25 4.58 3.38 17.12
C GLY A 25 3.27 3.94 16.54
N ASP A 26 3.24 4.20 15.23
CA ASP A 26 2.13 4.97 14.61
C ASP A 26 0.92 4.10 14.26
N ILE A 27 1.12 2.79 14.04
CA ILE A 27 0.03 1.82 13.86
C ILE A 27 -0.66 1.53 15.21
N ILE A 28 0.10 1.52 16.31
CA ILE A 28 -0.44 1.32 17.66
C ILE A 28 -1.33 2.50 18.07
N ALA A 29 -0.98 3.74 17.73
CA ALA A 29 -1.78 4.93 18.10
C ALA A 29 -3.14 5.00 17.38
N THR A 30 -3.21 4.62 16.09
CA THR A 30 -4.48 4.60 15.33
C THR A 30 -5.32 3.34 15.60
N ALA A 31 -4.69 2.20 15.91
CA ALA A 31 -5.39 0.99 16.32
C ALA A 31 -5.89 1.07 17.78
N SER A 32 -5.19 1.78 18.66
CA SER A 32 -5.56 1.99 20.07
C SER A 32 -6.95 2.61 20.23
N ILE A 33 -7.35 3.53 19.35
CA ILE A 33 -8.69 4.17 19.38
C ILE A 33 -9.81 3.15 19.09
N ALA A 34 -9.58 2.15 18.25
CA ALA A 34 -10.57 1.11 17.93
C ALA A 34 -10.66 -0.01 19.00
N VAL A 35 -9.61 -0.18 19.82
CA VAL A 35 -9.51 -1.27 20.80
C VAL A 35 -10.16 -0.90 22.14
N ASP A 36 -10.30 0.39 22.46
CA ASP A 36 -11.05 0.83 23.64
C ASP A 36 -12.56 0.53 23.58
N GLU A 37 -13.08 0.20 22.38
CA GLU A 37 -14.45 -0.30 22.17
C GLU A 37 -14.52 -1.86 22.08
N CYS A 38 -13.40 -2.58 22.24
CA CYS A 38 -13.37 -4.03 22.19
C CYS A 38 -14.21 -4.66 23.32
N VAL A 39 -15.21 -5.46 22.97
CA VAL A 39 -16.10 -6.13 23.92
C VAL A 39 -15.43 -7.33 24.59
N CYS A 40 -14.48 -7.98 23.89
CA CYS A 40 -13.79 -9.17 24.41
C CYS A 40 -12.80 -8.79 25.54
N LYS A 41 -12.93 -9.46 26.68
CA LYS A 41 -12.07 -9.24 27.85
C LYS A 41 -11.36 -10.52 28.26
N ILE A 42 -10.09 -10.39 28.62
CA ILE A 42 -9.24 -11.50 29.06
C ILE A 42 -9.16 -11.48 30.60
N PRO A 43 -9.69 -12.51 31.29
CA PRO A 43 -9.49 -12.65 32.72
C PRO A 43 -8.06 -13.07 33.06
N PRO A 44 -7.48 -12.60 34.18
CA PRO A 44 -6.16 -13.04 34.65
C PRO A 44 -6.02 -14.57 34.74
N SER A 45 -7.09 -15.30 35.12
CA SER A 45 -7.07 -16.77 35.16
C SER A 45 -6.87 -17.43 33.78
N ALA A 46 -7.53 -16.92 32.73
CA ALA A 46 -7.35 -17.41 31.38
C ALA A 46 -5.93 -17.10 30.86
N LEU A 47 -5.41 -15.92 31.17
CA LEU A 47 -4.05 -15.53 30.80
C LEU A 47 -3.00 -16.41 31.49
N LEU A 48 -3.15 -16.71 32.78
CA LEU A 48 -2.27 -17.63 33.51
C LEU A 48 -2.31 -19.05 32.92
N ARG A 49 -3.51 -19.54 32.56
CA ARG A 49 -3.65 -20.84 31.90
C ARG A 49 -2.92 -20.88 30.56
N MET A 50 -3.06 -19.83 29.75
CA MET A 50 -2.34 -19.73 28.48
C MET A 50 -0.84 -19.59 28.66
N LEU A 51 -0.38 -18.81 29.64
CA LEU A 51 1.03 -18.69 29.99
C LEU A 51 1.65 -20.06 30.30
N HIS A 52 0.95 -20.90 31.08
CA HIS A 52 1.42 -22.27 31.34
C HIS A 52 1.56 -23.08 30.04
N GLY A 53 0.56 -23.03 29.16
CA GLY A 53 0.62 -23.73 27.87
C GLY A 53 1.72 -23.19 26.94
N VAL A 54 1.95 -21.87 26.94
CA VAL A 54 3.08 -21.24 26.22
C VAL A 54 4.40 -21.73 26.79
N GLY A 55 4.57 -21.74 28.11
CA GLY A 55 5.76 -22.25 28.79
C GLY A 55 6.08 -23.70 28.42
N VAL A 56 5.05 -24.56 28.36
CA VAL A 56 5.19 -25.97 27.90
C VAL A 56 5.61 -26.04 26.43
N ALA A 57 4.95 -25.31 25.54
CA ALA A 57 5.26 -25.33 24.11
C ALA A 57 6.68 -24.83 23.82
N THR A 58 7.16 -23.88 24.62
CA THR A 58 8.45 -23.21 24.43
C THR A 58 9.60 -23.81 25.24
N LYS A 59 9.31 -24.76 26.15
CA LYS A 59 10.27 -25.32 27.11
C LYS A 59 10.97 -24.23 27.92
N THR A 60 10.21 -23.18 28.27
CA THR A 60 10.74 -22.04 29.01
C THR A 60 11.09 -22.46 30.45
N PRO A 61 12.19 -21.98 31.04
CA PRO A 61 12.54 -22.27 32.42
C PRO A 61 11.48 -21.74 33.39
N GLU A 62 11.16 -22.53 34.41
CA GLU A 62 10.08 -22.23 35.37
C GLU A 62 10.20 -20.84 35.99
N GLY A 63 11.42 -20.38 36.32
CA GLY A 63 11.61 -19.06 36.93
C GLY A 63 11.15 -17.87 36.06
N ILE A 64 11.20 -18.00 34.73
CA ILE A 64 10.68 -16.97 33.81
C ILE A 64 9.15 -17.04 33.77
N ILE A 65 8.57 -18.25 33.79
CA ILE A 65 7.12 -18.46 33.85
C ILE A 65 6.55 -17.86 35.16
N GLU A 66 7.20 -18.14 36.30
CA GLU A 66 6.84 -17.59 37.61
C GLU A 66 6.91 -16.05 37.63
N LEU A 67 7.92 -15.46 36.97
CA LEU A 67 8.06 -14.01 36.84
C LEU A 67 6.85 -13.39 36.13
N VAL A 68 6.46 -13.95 34.98
CA VAL A 68 5.31 -13.46 34.21
C VAL A 68 4.00 -13.74 34.97
N ALA A 69 3.88 -14.88 35.64
CA ALA A 69 2.72 -15.22 36.45
C ALA A 69 2.53 -14.25 37.63
N ALA A 70 3.61 -13.89 38.32
CA ALA A 70 3.59 -12.88 39.40
C ALA A 70 3.16 -11.51 38.87
N TRP A 71 3.63 -11.11 37.68
CA TRP A 71 3.18 -9.90 37.02
C TRP A 71 1.67 -9.93 36.72
N ILE A 72 1.12 -11.02 36.18
CA ILE A 72 -0.33 -11.17 35.94
C ILE A 72 -1.12 -11.05 37.25
N LEU A 73 -0.70 -11.78 38.29
CA LEU A 73 -1.37 -11.79 39.59
C LEU A 73 -1.36 -10.42 40.29
N SER A 74 -0.30 -9.62 40.11
CA SER A 74 -0.25 -8.26 40.66
C SER A 74 -1.38 -7.35 40.15
N ARG A 75 -2.00 -7.70 39.01
CA ARG A 75 -3.09 -6.93 38.39
C ARG A 75 -4.48 -7.36 38.85
N ARG A 76 -4.63 -8.49 39.55
CA ARG A 76 -5.89 -8.87 40.21
C ARG A 76 -6.29 -7.90 41.33
N VAL A 77 -5.32 -7.25 41.96
CA VAL A 77 -5.53 -6.50 43.22
C VAL A 77 -5.90 -5.02 43.00
N THR A 78 -5.68 -4.47 41.80
CA THR A 78 -5.80 -3.01 41.56
C THR A 78 -7.19 -2.50 41.13
N GLY A 79 -8.26 -3.27 41.28
CA GLY A 79 -9.64 -2.79 41.09
C GLY A 79 -10.11 -1.98 42.30
N PHE A 80 -10.28 -0.66 42.16
CA PHE A 80 -10.82 0.32 43.11
C PHE A 80 -11.08 -0.18 44.55
N HIS A 81 -10.21 0.22 45.49
CA HIS A 81 -10.55 0.22 46.92
C HIS A 81 -11.66 1.25 47.19
N THR A 82 -12.91 0.79 47.33
CA THR A 82 -13.88 1.45 48.23
C THR A 82 -13.73 0.84 49.62
N PRO A 83 -13.50 1.64 50.68
CA PRO A 83 -13.21 1.15 52.01
C PRO A 83 -14.49 0.79 52.76
N ASP A 84 -15.24 -0.21 52.27
CA ASP A 84 -16.30 -0.91 53.01
C ASP A 84 -16.85 -2.07 52.16
N ASN A 85 -16.13 -3.19 52.11
CA ASN A 85 -16.67 -4.56 52.00
C ASN A 85 -15.54 -5.59 51.78
N ASP A 86 -15.34 -6.48 52.76
CA ASP A 86 -14.43 -7.62 52.73
C ASP A 86 -14.92 -8.77 51.81
N GLN A 87 -15.17 -8.48 50.54
CA GLN A 87 -15.32 -9.49 49.48
C GLN A 87 -14.77 -8.93 48.16
N ILE A 88 -13.47 -9.10 47.90
CA ILE A 88 -12.87 -8.83 46.59
C ILE A 88 -12.07 -10.06 46.18
N ASP A 89 -12.73 -10.97 45.47
CA ASP A 89 -12.10 -12.07 44.71
C ASP A 89 -12.66 -12.06 43.28
N ALA A 90 -12.83 -10.85 42.71
CA ALA A 90 -13.30 -10.69 41.35
C ALA A 90 -12.10 -10.82 40.39
N ASP A 91 -12.09 -11.88 39.59
CA ASP A 91 -11.17 -12.04 38.45
C ASP A 91 -11.55 -11.02 37.37
N VAL A 92 -11.23 -9.73 37.61
CA VAL A 92 -11.64 -8.62 36.74
C VAL A 92 -10.97 -8.76 35.39
N SER A 93 -11.77 -9.08 34.37
CA SER A 93 -11.30 -9.18 32.98
C SER A 93 -10.99 -7.81 32.39
N PHE A 94 -9.86 -7.71 31.67
CA PHE A 94 -9.43 -6.48 31.00
C PHE A 94 -9.49 -6.63 29.47
N PRO A 95 -9.78 -5.55 28.72
CA PRO A 95 -9.65 -5.55 27.26
C PRO A 95 -8.17 -5.72 26.84
N LEU A 96 -7.96 -6.05 25.56
CA LEU A 96 -6.63 -6.28 25.00
C LEU A 96 -5.71 -5.06 25.15
N SER A 97 -6.19 -3.84 24.86
CA SER A 97 -5.41 -2.59 25.00
C SER A 97 -4.82 -2.44 26.39
N LYS A 98 -5.64 -2.65 27.41
CA LYS A 98 -5.22 -2.51 28.81
C LYS A 98 -4.14 -3.53 29.19
N TRP A 99 -4.19 -4.76 28.69
CA TRP A 99 -3.12 -5.73 28.94
C TRP A 99 -1.81 -5.30 28.25
N ILE A 100 -1.88 -4.73 27.05
CA ILE A 100 -0.71 -4.18 26.35
C ILE A 100 -0.12 -3.00 27.13
N ASP A 101 -0.94 -2.05 27.57
CA ASP A 101 -0.50 -0.91 28.39
C ASP A 101 0.21 -1.35 29.68
N THR A 102 -0.25 -2.46 30.29
CA THR A 102 0.38 -3.01 31.50
C THR A 102 1.73 -3.68 31.25
N ILE A 103 2.00 -4.13 30.02
CA ILE A 103 3.35 -4.55 29.60
C ILE A 103 4.21 -3.31 29.41
N ASP A 104 3.72 -2.31 28.67
CA ASP A 104 4.52 -1.12 28.30
C ASP A 104 4.91 -0.27 29.51
N SER A 105 4.07 -0.25 30.54
CA SER A 105 4.33 0.40 31.83
C SER A 105 5.12 -0.45 32.83
N SER A 106 5.46 -1.70 32.49
CA SER A 106 6.19 -2.60 33.38
C SER A 106 7.69 -2.27 33.41
N HIS A 107 8.29 -2.27 34.60
CA HIS A 107 9.74 -2.21 34.76
C HIS A 107 10.46 -3.46 34.24
N LEU A 108 9.73 -4.57 34.05
CA LEU A 108 10.26 -5.83 33.51
C LEU A 108 10.36 -5.82 31.98
N ARG A 109 9.89 -4.76 31.31
CA ARG A 109 9.91 -4.66 29.83
C ARG A 109 11.32 -4.66 29.24
N GLU A 110 12.35 -4.42 30.04
CA GLU A 110 13.75 -4.49 29.58
C GLU A 110 14.24 -5.94 29.40
N SER A 111 13.48 -6.94 29.87
CA SER A 111 13.76 -8.36 29.66
C SER A 111 13.02 -8.88 28.43
N ASP A 112 13.78 -9.26 27.39
CA ASP A 112 13.24 -9.87 26.17
C ASP A 112 12.53 -11.20 26.45
N ASP A 113 13.02 -11.99 27.42
CA ASP A 113 12.36 -13.23 27.85
C ASP A 113 10.95 -12.97 28.40
N PHE A 114 10.82 -11.96 29.28
CA PHE A 114 9.54 -11.54 29.84
C PHE A 114 8.60 -11.04 28.73
N LEU A 115 9.10 -10.14 27.87
CA LEU A 115 8.31 -9.55 26.79
C LEU A 115 7.82 -10.62 25.81
N SER A 116 8.67 -11.56 25.42
CA SER A 116 8.34 -12.63 24.48
C SER A 116 7.23 -13.52 25.05
N LEU A 117 7.38 -14.02 26.29
CA LEU A 117 6.36 -14.87 26.91
C LEU A 117 5.05 -14.13 27.17
N ALA A 118 5.10 -12.92 27.73
CA ALA A 118 3.91 -12.15 28.05
C ALA A 118 3.12 -11.77 26.79
N SER A 119 3.80 -11.31 25.73
CA SER A 119 3.17 -10.96 24.45
C SER A 119 2.50 -12.18 23.81
N MET A 120 3.19 -13.33 23.78
CA MET A 120 2.65 -14.58 23.25
C MET A 120 1.41 -15.03 24.05
N ALA A 121 1.50 -15.03 25.39
CA ALA A 121 0.40 -15.45 26.27
C ALA A 121 -0.85 -14.56 26.10
N ILE A 122 -0.68 -13.24 26.00
CA ILE A 122 -1.78 -12.31 25.75
C ILE A 122 -2.42 -12.57 24.38
N GLY A 123 -1.61 -12.70 23.33
CA GLY A 123 -2.11 -12.92 21.97
C GLY A 123 -2.97 -14.19 21.87
N VAL A 124 -2.48 -15.32 22.37
CA VAL A 124 -3.25 -16.59 22.34
C VAL A 124 -4.45 -16.57 23.31
N ALA A 125 -4.33 -15.89 24.46
CA ALA A 125 -5.45 -15.74 25.40
C ALA A 125 -6.57 -14.88 24.81
N PHE A 126 -6.25 -13.81 24.09
CA PHE A 126 -7.25 -13.00 23.42
C PHE A 126 -8.03 -13.80 22.38
N LEU A 127 -7.35 -14.55 21.51
CA LEU A 127 -8.01 -15.40 20.52
C LEU A 127 -8.88 -16.46 21.20
N ARG A 128 -8.38 -17.08 22.27
CA ARG A 128 -9.14 -18.06 23.06
C ARG A 128 -10.42 -17.46 23.61
N GLU A 129 -10.31 -16.33 24.29
CA GLU A 129 -11.46 -15.68 24.93
C GLU A 129 -12.44 -15.13 23.89
N SER A 130 -11.94 -14.69 22.73
CA SER A 130 -12.79 -14.30 21.61
C SER A 130 -13.66 -15.48 21.17
N CYS A 131 -13.09 -16.68 21.03
CA CYS A 131 -13.86 -17.89 20.74
C CYS A 131 -14.87 -18.26 21.84
N ARG A 132 -14.50 -18.10 23.12
CA ARG A 132 -15.35 -18.46 24.27
C ARG A 132 -16.53 -17.50 24.45
N GLN A 133 -16.34 -16.24 24.06
CA GLN A 133 -17.31 -15.16 24.20
C GLN A 133 -18.11 -14.92 22.91
N ASP A 134 -17.97 -15.80 21.89
CA ASP A 134 -18.58 -15.66 20.56
C ASP A 134 -18.29 -14.30 19.90
N HIS A 135 -17.09 -13.77 20.17
CA HIS A 135 -16.61 -12.51 19.61
C HIS A 135 -15.93 -12.77 18.26
N HIS A 136 -16.38 -12.07 17.23
CA HIS A 136 -15.74 -12.09 15.92
C HIS A 136 -14.51 -11.18 15.93
N VAL A 137 -13.32 -11.79 15.87
CA VAL A 137 -12.04 -11.08 15.76
C VAL A 137 -12.00 -10.27 14.47
N THR A 138 -11.90 -8.95 14.58
CA THR A 138 -11.78 -8.02 13.46
C THR A 138 -10.36 -8.00 12.87
N ASP A 139 -10.21 -7.50 11.65
CA ASP A 139 -8.91 -7.34 10.98
C ASP A 139 -7.89 -6.55 11.82
N ALA A 140 -8.36 -5.52 12.55
CA ALA A 140 -7.53 -4.70 13.42
C ALA A 140 -7.10 -5.42 14.69
N GLU A 141 -8.00 -6.20 15.31
CA GLU A 141 -7.67 -7.01 16.48
C GLU A 141 -6.70 -8.14 16.11
N LEU A 142 -6.93 -8.82 14.98
CA LEU A 142 -6.02 -9.85 14.48
C LEU A 142 -4.63 -9.26 14.17
N GLU A 143 -4.57 -8.03 13.66
CA GLU A 143 -3.31 -7.34 13.45
C GLU A 143 -2.54 -7.16 14.74
N ILE A 144 -3.18 -6.66 15.80
CA ILE A 144 -2.53 -6.44 17.10
C ILE A 144 -2.04 -7.77 17.68
N VAL A 145 -2.88 -8.80 17.64
CA VAL A 145 -2.52 -10.15 18.09
C VAL A 145 -1.32 -10.68 17.31
N TRP A 146 -1.32 -10.52 15.99
CA TRP A 146 -0.20 -10.93 15.15
C TRP A 146 1.07 -10.16 15.51
N GLN A 147 1.01 -8.85 15.74
CA GLN A 147 2.19 -8.07 16.16
C GLN A 147 2.78 -8.55 17.49
N LEU A 148 1.94 -8.91 18.46
CA LEU A 148 2.40 -9.51 19.73
C LEU A 148 3.12 -10.85 19.51
N ILE A 149 2.54 -11.73 18.68
CA ILE A 149 3.11 -13.04 18.35
C ILE A 149 4.40 -12.87 17.53
N PHE A 150 4.38 -11.99 16.53
CA PHE A 150 5.51 -11.68 15.65
C PHE A 150 6.72 -11.19 16.46
N LYS A 151 6.51 -10.22 17.36
CA LYS A 151 7.56 -9.70 18.25
C LYS A 151 8.13 -10.80 19.14
N ALA A 152 7.28 -11.67 19.68
CA ALA A 152 7.72 -12.79 20.50
C ALA A 152 8.58 -13.80 19.70
N LEU A 153 8.18 -14.12 18.46
CA LEU A 153 8.90 -15.07 17.58
C LEU A 153 10.21 -14.52 16.99
N THR A 154 10.35 -13.20 16.88
CA THR A 154 11.52 -12.52 16.28
C THR A 154 12.48 -11.91 17.30
N SER A 155 12.21 -12.07 18.59
CA SER A 155 13.08 -11.56 19.66
C SER A 155 14.49 -12.18 19.58
N THR A 156 15.53 -11.35 19.53
CA THR A 156 16.91 -11.77 19.27
C THR A 156 17.76 -11.95 20.51
N HIS A 157 17.40 -11.37 21.67
CA HIS A 157 18.17 -11.46 22.92
C HIS A 157 17.50 -12.33 23.98
N LEU A 158 16.89 -13.44 23.56
CA LEU A 158 16.38 -14.45 24.48
C LEU A 158 17.52 -15.20 25.18
N SER A 159 17.34 -15.53 26.45
CA SER A 159 18.34 -16.31 27.22
C SER A 159 18.56 -17.71 26.65
N GLN A 160 17.56 -18.25 25.96
CA GLN A 160 17.63 -19.48 25.18
C GLN A 160 16.58 -19.45 24.04
N PRO A 161 16.72 -20.27 22.99
CA PRO A 161 15.70 -20.38 21.95
C PRO A 161 14.39 -20.95 22.52
N PHE A 162 13.34 -20.14 22.56
CA PHE A 162 12.01 -20.56 23.05
C PHE A 162 11.21 -21.34 22.01
N TYR A 163 11.42 -21.10 20.71
CA TYR A 163 10.56 -21.64 19.67
C TYR A 163 11.34 -22.58 18.74
N THR A 164 10.67 -23.61 18.24
CA THR A 164 11.20 -24.53 17.22
C THR A 164 10.21 -24.73 16.10
N ALA A 165 10.71 -24.74 14.86
CA ALA A 165 9.93 -25.10 13.68
C ALA A 165 10.11 -26.58 13.34
N SER A 166 9.06 -27.23 12.85
CA SER A 166 9.10 -28.62 12.36
C SER A 166 8.23 -28.76 11.12
N ARG A 167 8.65 -29.61 10.17
CA ARG A 167 7.83 -29.89 8.98
C ARG A 167 6.81 -30.97 9.27
N SER A 168 5.56 -30.74 8.88
CA SER A 168 4.44 -31.65 9.05
C SER A 168 4.43 -32.74 7.97
N ALA A 169 3.65 -33.81 8.20
CA ALA A 169 3.42 -34.83 7.17
C ALA A 169 2.69 -34.29 5.93
N GLN A 170 2.00 -33.14 6.08
CA GLN A 170 1.29 -32.44 5.01
C GLN A 170 2.17 -31.40 4.31
N GLY A 171 3.47 -31.35 4.63
CA GLY A 171 4.47 -30.54 3.94
C GLY A 171 4.65 -29.12 4.47
N PHE A 172 3.73 -28.59 5.28
CA PHE A 172 3.86 -27.26 5.89
C PHE A 172 4.78 -27.26 7.11
N LEU A 173 5.33 -26.10 7.45
CA LEU A 173 6.10 -25.88 8.68
C LEU A 173 5.17 -25.45 9.81
N SER A 174 5.38 -26.00 11.01
CA SER A 174 4.59 -25.74 12.20
C SER A 174 5.48 -25.23 13.33
N VAL A 175 5.06 -24.15 13.98
CA VAL A 175 5.65 -23.64 15.24
C VAL A 175 4.59 -23.78 16.33
N ALA A 176 4.93 -24.48 17.41
CA ALA A 176 4.05 -24.58 18.58
C ALA A 176 4.10 -23.28 19.40
N LEU A 177 2.94 -22.68 19.65
CA LEU A 177 2.80 -21.41 20.38
C LEU A 177 2.29 -21.63 21.79
N CYS A 178 1.36 -22.58 21.97
CA CYS A 178 0.80 -22.99 23.26
C CYS A 178 0.41 -24.47 23.20
N SER A 179 0.69 -25.23 24.26
CA SER A 179 0.40 -26.66 24.34
C SER A 179 -0.13 -27.06 25.71
N LEU A 180 -1.43 -27.36 25.79
CA LEU A 180 -2.09 -27.92 26.96
C LEU A 180 -2.63 -29.32 26.64
N VAL A 181 -2.27 -30.29 27.48
CA VAL A 181 -2.64 -31.70 27.35
C VAL A 181 -3.23 -32.13 28.69
N LYS A 182 -4.28 -32.96 28.66
CA LYS A 182 -4.93 -33.51 29.85
C LYS A 182 -4.04 -34.58 30.50
N GLU A 183 -4.31 -34.92 31.75
CA GLU A 183 -3.55 -35.96 32.48
C GLU A 183 -3.55 -37.32 31.77
N ASN A 184 -4.61 -37.63 31.02
CA ASN A 184 -4.74 -38.87 30.25
C ASN A 184 -3.99 -38.84 28.90
N GLY A 185 -3.30 -37.75 28.58
CA GLY A 185 -2.54 -37.55 27.35
C GLY A 185 -3.37 -37.06 26.15
N ASP A 186 -4.67 -36.81 26.34
CA ASP A 186 -5.53 -36.23 25.29
C ASP A 186 -5.24 -34.72 25.13
N ILE A 187 -5.35 -34.23 23.90
CA ILE A 187 -5.21 -32.81 23.60
C ILE A 187 -6.29 -32.02 24.36
N ASP A 188 -5.88 -30.98 25.08
CA ASP A 188 -6.81 -30.04 25.70
C ASP A 188 -6.99 -28.80 24.80
N GLU A 189 -5.94 -28.00 24.67
CA GLU A 189 -5.89 -26.76 23.88
C GLU A 189 -4.49 -26.63 23.25
N LEU A 190 -4.39 -26.43 21.94
CA LEU A 190 -3.10 -26.18 21.25
C LEU A 190 -3.20 -24.97 20.33
N TYR A 191 -2.19 -24.10 20.34
CA TYR A 191 -2.00 -23.08 19.32
C TYR A 191 -0.74 -23.37 18.50
N ARG A 192 -0.88 -23.28 17.17
CA ARG A 192 0.22 -23.48 16.23
C ARG A 192 0.17 -22.42 15.13
N LEU A 193 1.34 -21.92 14.74
CA LEU A 193 1.51 -21.22 13.47
C LEU A 193 1.80 -22.28 12.40
N HIS A 194 0.98 -22.35 11.36
CA HIS A 194 1.20 -23.21 10.19
C HIS A 194 1.61 -22.34 8.99
N VAL A 195 2.70 -22.70 8.32
CA VAL A 195 3.26 -21.97 7.17
C VAL A 195 3.58 -22.91 6.03
N TRP A 196 2.96 -22.66 4.88
CA TRP A 196 3.32 -23.26 3.60
C TRP A 196 4.26 -22.30 2.88
N LEU A 197 5.51 -22.73 2.67
CA LEU A 197 6.47 -21.97 1.86
C LEU A 197 6.29 -22.28 0.37
N PRO A 198 6.61 -21.37 -0.55
CA PRO A 198 6.65 -21.66 -1.98
C PRO A 198 7.90 -22.47 -2.39
N ASP A 199 8.23 -23.52 -1.63
CA ASP A 199 9.45 -24.32 -1.79
C ASP A 199 9.21 -25.67 -2.51
N GLU A 200 8.05 -25.82 -3.15
CA GLU A 200 7.55 -27.07 -3.78
C GLU A 200 7.44 -28.29 -2.84
N LYS A 201 7.79 -28.15 -1.55
CA LYS A 201 7.72 -29.23 -0.57
C LYS A 201 6.33 -29.32 0.02
N ARG A 202 5.37 -29.79 -0.78
CA ARG A 202 4.00 -30.10 -0.37
C ARG A 202 3.89 -31.54 0.17
N GLY A 203 2.89 -31.79 1.00
CA GLY A 203 2.57 -33.13 1.49
C GLY A 203 2.14 -34.05 0.35
N SER A 204 2.26 -35.37 0.56
CA SER A 204 1.79 -36.34 -0.44
C SER A 204 0.27 -36.21 -0.63
N HIS A 205 -0.16 -36.02 -1.88
CA HIS A 205 -1.59 -35.99 -2.23
C HIS A 205 -2.33 -37.27 -1.82
N GLU A 206 -1.64 -38.41 -1.74
CA GLU A 206 -2.23 -39.68 -1.34
C GLU A 206 -2.69 -39.70 0.13
N PHE A 207 -2.11 -38.86 0.99
CA PHE A 207 -2.40 -38.79 2.43
C PHE A 207 -2.92 -37.41 2.88
N ALA A 208 -3.44 -36.61 1.93
CA ALA A 208 -3.84 -35.23 2.20
C ALA A 208 -5.15 -35.13 3.02
N VAL A 209 -6.07 -36.07 2.83
CA VAL A 209 -7.37 -36.08 3.52
C VAL A 209 -7.22 -36.63 4.93
N HIS A 210 -7.55 -35.81 5.93
CA HIS A 210 -7.39 -36.16 7.34
C HIS A 210 -8.48 -35.52 8.20
N SER A 211 -8.66 -36.02 9.42
CA SER A 211 -9.49 -35.39 10.44
C SER A 211 -8.70 -35.05 11.69
N HIS A 212 -9.25 -34.15 12.52
CA HIS A 212 -8.64 -33.74 13.79
C HIS A 212 -9.34 -34.39 14.99
N GLN A 213 -8.58 -34.68 16.05
CA GLN A 213 -9.15 -35.17 17.31
C GLN A 213 -10.02 -34.09 17.96
N PRO A 214 -9.49 -32.89 18.28
CA PRO A 214 -10.33 -31.77 18.73
C PRO A 214 -10.92 -30.97 17.58
N PHE A 215 -11.92 -30.15 17.90
CA PHE A 215 -12.37 -29.05 17.05
C PHE A 215 -11.21 -28.11 16.72
N ALA A 216 -11.20 -27.56 15.51
CA ALA A 216 -10.18 -26.63 15.04
C ALA A 216 -10.78 -25.31 14.57
N GLN A 217 -10.10 -24.21 14.89
CA GLN A 217 -10.36 -22.88 14.37
C GLN A 217 -9.09 -22.27 13.84
N SER A 218 -9.19 -21.50 12.77
CA SER A 218 -8.05 -20.84 12.16
C SER A 218 -8.25 -19.35 11.93
N TRP A 219 -7.16 -18.60 11.85
CA TRP A 219 -7.11 -17.20 11.42
C TRP A 219 -6.00 -17.03 10.40
N ILE A 220 -6.36 -16.64 9.17
CA ILE A 220 -5.41 -16.52 8.07
C ILE A 220 -4.60 -15.23 8.22
N LEU A 221 -3.29 -15.38 8.36
CA LEU A 221 -2.35 -14.28 8.49
C LEU A 221 -1.93 -13.73 7.13
N ALA A 222 -1.69 -14.61 6.16
CA ALA A 222 -1.22 -14.24 4.83
C ALA A 222 -1.49 -15.36 3.81
N GLY A 223 -1.65 -15.00 2.55
CA GLY A 223 -1.85 -15.93 1.45
C GLY A 223 -3.28 -16.45 1.31
N GLU A 224 -3.47 -17.32 0.34
CA GLU A 224 -4.73 -18.01 0.05
C GLU A 224 -4.57 -19.52 0.24
N GLY A 225 -5.48 -20.11 0.99
CA GLY A 225 -5.62 -21.56 1.13
C GLY A 225 -7.07 -21.97 0.87
N LYS A 226 -7.27 -23.14 0.26
CA LYS A 226 -8.59 -23.67 -0.05
C LYS A 226 -8.86 -24.92 0.77
N ASP A 227 -9.88 -24.88 1.61
CA ASP A 227 -10.29 -26.03 2.40
C ASP A 227 -11.34 -26.84 1.64
N HIS A 228 -11.18 -28.17 1.57
CA HIS A 228 -12.16 -29.08 0.98
C HIS A 228 -12.67 -30.02 2.05
N ALA A 229 -14.00 -30.11 2.18
CA ALA A 229 -14.66 -30.98 3.13
C ALA A 229 -15.10 -32.30 2.46
N TYR A 230 -14.94 -33.42 3.16
CA TYR A 230 -15.29 -34.74 2.66
C TYR A 230 -16.27 -35.48 3.57
N LYS A 231 -17.20 -36.19 2.94
CA LYS A 231 -18.00 -37.22 3.58
C LYS A 231 -17.31 -38.57 3.39
N VAL A 232 -17.09 -39.28 4.50
CA VAL A 232 -16.42 -40.58 4.51
C VAL A 232 -17.41 -41.67 4.89
N GLN A 233 -17.64 -42.61 3.99
CA GLN A 233 -18.42 -43.82 4.23
C GLN A 233 -17.48 -44.98 4.57
N ARG A 234 -17.68 -45.59 5.73
CA ARG A 234 -16.83 -46.68 6.24
C ARG A 234 -17.40 -48.05 5.87
N ASN A 235 -16.54 -49.08 5.88
CA ASN A 235 -16.90 -50.48 5.65
C ASN A 235 -17.53 -50.73 4.27
N VAL A 236 -16.96 -50.10 3.25
CA VAL A 236 -17.38 -50.29 1.85
C VAL A 236 -16.61 -51.42 1.19
N ASP A 237 -17.22 -52.06 0.20
CA ASP A 237 -16.58 -53.11 -0.59
C ASP A 237 -15.37 -52.56 -1.36
N SER A 238 -14.37 -53.41 -1.59
CA SER A 238 -13.10 -53.05 -2.26
C SER A 238 -13.30 -52.42 -3.65
N GLU A 239 -14.35 -52.85 -4.37
CA GLU A 239 -14.72 -52.32 -5.68
C GLU A 239 -15.18 -50.85 -5.62
N VAL A 240 -15.80 -50.42 -4.51
CA VAL A 240 -16.39 -49.07 -4.35
C VAL A 240 -15.53 -48.15 -3.49
N ALA A 241 -14.67 -48.71 -2.63
CA ALA A 241 -13.76 -47.95 -1.81
C ALA A 241 -12.94 -46.96 -2.65
N THR A 242 -12.61 -45.81 -2.12
CA THR A 242 -11.67 -44.87 -2.74
C THR A 242 -10.33 -44.88 -2.00
N HIS A 243 -10.37 -45.07 -0.68
CA HIS A 243 -9.25 -44.94 0.25
C HIS A 243 -9.28 -46.06 1.31
N ALA A 244 -8.23 -46.17 2.12
CA ALA A 244 -8.24 -46.89 3.39
C ALA A 244 -7.96 -45.92 4.55
N GLU A 245 -8.41 -46.26 5.76
CA GLU A 245 -8.05 -45.52 6.98
C GLU A 245 -6.66 -45.93 7.47
N TYR A 246 -5.86 -44.94 7.84
CA TYR A 246 -4.56 -45.11 8.45
C TYR A 246 -4.57 -44.58 9.87
N GLU A 247 -3.99 -45.35 10.80
CA GLU A 247 -3.77 -44.95 12.18
C GLU A 247 -2.44 -44.19 12.30
N LEU A 248 -2.42 -43.14 13.15
CA LEU A 248 -1.20 -42.42 13.50
C LEU A 248 -0.46 -43.23 14.58
N ALA A 249 0.75 -43.70 14.25
CA ALA A 249 1.65 -44.32 15.21
C ALA A 249 2.79 -43.35 15.55
N TRP A 250 2.96 -43.06 16.84
CA TRP A 250 4.04 -42.21 17.33
C TRP A 250 5.14 -43.09 17.95
N GLU A 251 6.35 -43.10 17.37
CA GLU A 251 7.49 -43.78 18.00
C GLU A 251 8.13 -42.91 19.09
N ILE A 252 8.02 -43.35 20.33
CA ILE A 252 8.86 -42.90 21.45
C ILE A 252 10.11 -43.79 21.42
N GLY A 253 11.31 -43.20 21.55
CA GLY A 253 12.59 -43.85 21.32
C GLY A 253 12.71 -45.31 21.79
N ARG A 254 13.26 -46.15 20.90
CA ARG A 254 13.57 -47.60 21.03
C ARG A 254 12.58 -48.40 21.88
N ASN A 255 11.61 -48.98 21.18
CA ASN A 255 10.78 -50.14 21.53
C ASN A 255 9.57 -49.89 22.43
N LEU A 256 8.61 -49.05 21.99
CA LEU A 256 7.16 -49.28 22.17
C LEU A 256 6.34 -48.28 21.29
N PRO A 257 5.31 -48.72 20.55
CA PRO A 257 4.39 -47.81 19.87
C PRO A 257 3.47 -47.13 20.89
N GLY A 258 3.40 -45.80 20.90
CA GLY A 258 2.45 -45.03 21.72
C GLY A 258 1.35 -44.40 20.88
N THR A 259 0.13 -44.33 21.42
CA THR A 259 -1.01 -43.55 20.87
C THR A 259 -1.10 -42.13 21.47
N THR A 260 -0.20 -41.80 22.40
CA THR A 260 -0.20 -40.54 23.16
C THR A 260 0.52 -39.42 22.40
N TYR A 261 -0.04 -38.21 22.44
CA TYR A 261 0.50 -37.04 21.72
C TYR A 261 1.80 -36.50 22.37
N SER A 262 2.77 -36.10 21.54
CA SER A 262 3.99 -35.39 21.96
C SER A 262 4.46 -34.43 20.86
N ALA A 263 5.02 -33.28 21.27
CA ALA A 263 5.37 -32.17 20.39
C ALA A 263 6.69 -32.39 19.59
N ASP A 264 7.56 -33.32 20.01
CA ASP A 264 8.98 -33.41 19.59
C ASP A 264 9.33 -34.59 18.66
N HIS A 265 8.37 -35.22 17.99
CA HIS A 265 8.69 -36.39 17.15
C HIS A 265 9.46 -36.01 15.89
N LYS A 266 10.51 -36.80 15.56
CA LYS A 266 11.29 -36.67 14.31
C LYS A 266 10.62 -37.31 13.09
N TYR A 267 9.59 -38.13 13.30
CA TYR A 267 8.89 -38.88 12.25
C TYR A 267 7.38 -38.89 12.50
N SER A 268 6.58 -38.88 11.43
CA SER A 268 5.18 -39.31 11.46
C SER A 268 5.09 -40.68 10.81
N VAL A 269 4.49 -41.67 11.48
CA VAL A 269 4.20 -42.97 10.87
C VAL A 269 2.69 -43.12 10.72
N VAL A 270 2.23 -43.31 9.50
CA VAL A 270 0.84 -43.70 9.21
C VAL A 270 0.80 -45.18 8.86
N LYS A 271 -0.01 -45.95 9.57
CA LYS A 271 -0.11 -47.40 9.39
C LYS A 271 -1.49 -47.78 8.87
N ASN A 272 -1.54 -48.52 7.77
CA ASN A 272 -2.79 -48.95 7.16
C ASN A 272 -3.56 -49.86 8.12
N THR A 273 -4.81 -49.51 8.43
CA THR A 273 -5.68 -50.30 9.34
C THR A 273 -6.42 -51.42 8.60
N GLY A 274 -6.39 -51.43 7.27
CA GLY A 274 -7.17 -52.32 6.41
C GLY A 274 -8.65 -51.95 6.28
N ARG A 275 -9.11 -50.88 6.94
CA ARG A 275 -10.50 -50.42 6.87
C ARG A 275 -10.72 -49.61 5.59
N LEU A 276 -11.50 -50.15 4.67
CA LEU A 276 -11.80 -49.53 3.39
C LEU A 276 -12.92 -48.49 3.52
N VAL A 277 -12.72 -47.33 2.88
CA VAL A 277 -13.64 -46.20 2.93
C VAL A 277 -13.90 -45.60 1.54
N HIS A 278 -15.08 -45.01 1.36
CA HIS A 278 -15.45 -44.25 0.18
C HIS A 278 -15.61 -42.77 0.55
N THR A 279 -14.93 -41.89 -0.16
CA THR A 279 -14.91 -40.44 0.08
C THR A 279 -15.67 -39.69 -1.00
N THR A 280 -16.54 -38.77 -0.60
CA THR A 280 -17.24 -37.84 -1.50
C THR A 280 -16.95 -36.40 -1.07
N GLU A 281 -16.45 -35.55 -1.95
CA GLU A 281 -16.26 -34.12 -1.67
C GLU A 281 -17.63 -33.45 -1.49
N LEU A 282 -17.82 -32.75 -0.37
CA LEU A 282 -19.04 -32.02 -0.06
C LEU A 282 -19.02 -30.60 -0.62
N GLY A 283 -17.82 -30.02 -0.72
CA GLY A 283 -17.59 -28.67 -1.22
C GLY A 283 -16.22 -28.17 -0.80
N SER A 284 -15.87 -26.98 -1.27
CA SER A 284 -14.63 -26.31 -0.91
C SER A 284 -14.80 -24.80 -0.76
N ALA A 285 -13.99 -24.20 0.10
CA ALA A 285 -14.01 -22.78 0.43
C ALA A 285 -12.59 -22.21 0.38
N ALA A 286 -12.43 -21.07 -0.28
CA ALA A 286 -11.16 -20.34 -0.28
C ALA A 286 -11.12 -19.36 0.90
N HIS A 287 -9.97 -19.31 1.57
CA HIS A 287 -9.72 -18.47 2.73
C HIS A 287 -8.46 -17.63 2.48
N THR A 288 -8.62 -16.32 2.60
CA THR A 288 -7.56 -15.32 2.40
C THR A 288 -7.26 -14.60 3.69
N ARG A 289 -6.19 -13.78 3.70
CA ARG A 289 -5.82 -12.85 4.78
C ARG A 289 -7.02 -12.27 5.52
N ASP A 290 -6.95 -12.30 6.86
CA ASP A 290 -7.95 -11.83 7.84
C ASP A 290 -9.23 -12.68 7.96
N MET A 291 -9.42 -13.70 7.11
CA MET A 291 -10.54 -14.62 7.29
C MET A 291 -10.29 -15.62 8.43
N THR A 292 -11.38 -16.13 9.00
CA THR A 292 -11.39 -17.26 9.93
C THR A 292 -12.27 -18.38 9.40
N TYR A 293 -11.94 -19.63 9.69
CA TYR A 293 -12.80 -20.78 9.44
C TYR A 293 -12.60 -21.87 10.49
N THR A 294 -13.54 -22.81 10.55
CA THR A 294 -13.60 -23.86 11.57
C THR A 294 -13.74 -25.24 10.95
N ILE A 295 -13.19 -26.25 11.61
CA ILE A 295 -13.32 -27.67 11.25
C ILE A 295 -13.77 -28.41 12.50
N ASP A 296 -14.91 -29.08 12.42
CA ASP A 296 -15.44 -29.86 13.53
C ASP A 296 -14.55 -31.09 13.84
N ALA A 297 -14.58 -31.54 15.10
CA ALA A 297 -13.88 -32.74 15.52
C ALA A 297 -14.29 -33.95 14.65
N ASN A 298 -13.31 -34.71 14.17
CA ASN A 298 -13.48 -35.87 13.29
C ASN A 298 -14.11 -35.58 11.90
N CYS A 299 -14.22 -34.33 11.47
CA CYS A 299 -14.56 -34.00 10.08
C CYS A 299 -13.32 -34.16 9.18
N PHE A 300 -13.49 -34.85 8.06
CA PHE A 300 -12.41 -35.06 7.09
C PHE A 300 -12.31 -33.88 6.14
N HIS A 301 -11.10 -33.35 6.01
CA HIS A 301 -10.83 -32.22 5.15
C HIS A 301 -9.41 -32.29 4.56
N THR A 302 -9.12 -31.41 3.61
CA THR A 302 -7.76 -31.11 3.17
C THR A 302 -7.63 -29.62 2.89
N THR A 303 -6.48 -29.05 3.22
CA THR A 303 -6.13 -27.67 2.85
C THR A 303 -5.20 -27.70 1.64
N GLU A 304 -5.68 -27.16 0.52
CA GLU A 304 -4.94 -26.98 -0.72
C GLU A 304 -4.31 -25.57 -0.74
N VAL A 305 -3.00 -25.51 -0.99
CA VAL A 305 -2.26 -24.27 -1.21
C VAL A 305 -1.41 -24.46 -2.46
N ALA A 306 -1.46 -23.50 -3.38
CA ALA A 306 -0.72 -23.59 -4.63
C ALA A 306 0.80 -23.82 -4.37
N PRO A 307 1.49 -24.64 -5.18
CA PRO A 307 2.89 -25.00 -4.94
C PRO A 307 3.86 -23.81 -4.87
N ASP A 308 3.54 -22.75 -5.59
CA ASP A 308 4.30 -21.50 -5.74
C ASP A 308 3.72 -20.34 -4.90
N ALA A 309 2.79 -20.62 -3.98
CA ALA A 309 2.19 -19.64 -3.09
C ALA A 309 2.66 -19.84 -1.64
N PHE A 310 2.81 -18.72 -0.93
CA PHE A 310 2.93 -18.68 0.52
C PHE A 310 1.54 -18.71 1.16
N HIS A 311 1.40 -19.41 2.28
CA HIS A 311 0.20 -19.34 3.13
C HIS A 311 0.60 -19.47 4.60
N ALA A 312 0.07 -18.60 5.46
CA ALA A 312 0.29 -18.65 6.90
C ALA A 312 -1.03 -18.50 7.67
N THR A 313 -1.21 -19.34 8.68
CA THR A 313 -2.43 -19.36 9.51
C THR A 313 -2.10 -19.68 10.96
N LEU A 314 -2.80 -19.02 11.89
CA LEU A 314 -2.84 -19.41 13.30
C LEU A 314 -3.92 -20.47 13.46
N PHE A 315 -3.57 -21.61 14.00
CA PHE A 315 -4.45 -22.76 14.17
C PHE A 315 -4.65 -23.06 15.67
N PHE A 316 -5.90 -23.05 16.11
CA PHE A 316 -6.32 -23.33 17.47
C PHE A 316 -7.12 -24.61 17.54
N PHE A 317 -6.60 -25.59 18.26
CA PHE A 317 -7.27 -26.84 18.57
C PHE A 317 -7.91 -26.74 19.95
N ASP A 318 -9.22 -27.01 20.05
CA ASP A 318 -10.01 -26.82 21.26
C ASP A 318 -10.89 -28.04 21.58
N SER A 319 -10.47 -28.83 22.57
CA SER A 319 -11.22 -30.03 22.97
C SER A 319 -12.57 -29.74 23.63
N HIS A 320 -12.80 -28.52 24.13
CA HIS A 320 -14.06 -28.13 24.78
C HIS A 320 -15.20 -28.00 23.76
N ARG A 321 -14.90 -27.60 22.52
CA ARG A 321 -15.87 -27.51 21.43
C ARG A 321 -16.08 -28.82 20.67
N GLY A 322 -15.38 -29.88 21.07
CA GLY A 322 -15.52 -31.22 20.52
C GLY A 322 -14.20 -31.97 20.59
N PHE A 323 -14.25 -33.24 20.95
CA PHE A 323 -13.08 -34.13 20.94
C PHE A 323 -13.49 -35.55 20.59
N VAL A 324 -12.81 -36.14 19.61
CA VAL A 324 -12.98 -37.53 19.20
C VAL A 324 -11.60 -38.19 19.21
N LYS A 325 -11.47 -39.26 19.98
CA LYS A 325 -10.19 -39.95 20.17
C LYS A 325 -9.66 -40.54 18.86
N ASP A 326 -10.55 -41.12 18.07
CA ASP A 326 -10.24 -41.77 16.80
C ASP A 326 -10.40 -40.77 15.64
N ALA A 327 -9.37 -39.97 15.40
CA ALA A 327 -9.24 -39.14 14.20
C ALA A 327 -8.16 -39.73 13.28
N GLY A 328 -8.50 -39.94 12.01
CA GLY A 328 -7.70 -40.73 11.09
C GLY A 328 -7.19 -39.94 9.90
N VAL A 329 -6.18 -40.49 9.24
CA VAL A 329 -5.71 -40.04 7.92
C VAL A 329 -6.21 -41.05 6.89
N LEU A 330 -6.64 -40.57 5.73
CA LEU A 330 -7.00 -41.45 4.61
C LEU A 330 -5.82 -41.60 3.67
N GLY A 331 -5.63 -42.80 3.14
CA GLY A 331 -4.54 -43.13 2.23
C GLY A 331 -4.92 -44.13 1.15
N PRO A 332 -3.97 -44.60 0.35
CA PRO A 332 -4.20 -45.59 -0.70
C PRO A 332 -4.81 -46.89 -0.15
N LYS A 333 -5.75 -47.50 -0.88
CA LYS A 333 -6.46 -48.73 -0.44
C LYS A 333 -5.51 -49.88 -0.08
N ASN A 334 -4.48 -50.07 -0.90
CA ASN A 334 -3.52 -51.18 -0.81
C ASN A 334 -2.11 -50.69 -0.43
N GLY A 335 -2.00 -49.53 0.21
CA GLY A 335 -0.71 -48.96 0.60
C GLY A 335 -0.13 -49.57 1.87
N ASP A 336 1.19 -49.68 1.92
CA ASP A 336 1.92 -50.03 3.14
C ASP A 336 2.05 -48.81 4.09
N SER A 337 2.63 -49.02 5.28
CA SER A 337 2.87 -47.93 6.23
C SER A 337 3.86 -46.90 5.65
N ASN A 338 3.59 -45.62 5.84
CA ASN A 338 4.44 -44.52 5.34
C ASN A 338 5.09 -43.77 6.51
N VAL A 339 6.39 -43.48 6.40
CA VAL A 339 7.18 -42.75 7.39
C VAL A 339 7.64 -41.43 6.78
N VAL A 340 7.20 -40.32 7.36
CA VAL A 340 7.60 -38.97 6.92
C VAL A 340 8.54 -38.36 7.95
N VAL A 341 9.74 -37.96 7.51
CA VAL A 341 10.74 -37.27 8.34
C VAL A 341 10.34 -35.80 8.52
N ARG A 342 10.36 -35.32 9.77
CA ARG A 342 9.96 -33.95 10.15
C ARG A 342 11.16 -33.01 10.24
N ASP A 343 11.87 -32.82 9.13
CA ASP A 343 13.01 -31.90 9.05
C ASP A 343 12.56 -30.48 8.65
N SER A 344 12.91 -29.48 9.46
CA SER A 344 12.68 -28.06 9.14
C SER A 344 13.65 -27.53 8.08
N ALA A 345 14.69 -28.29 7.72
CA ALA A 345 15.73 -27.93 6.76
C ALA A 345 16.43 -26.59 7.10
N GLY A 346 16.57 -26.29 8.40
CA GLY A 346 17.25 -25.10 8.90
C GLY A 346 16.40 -23.83 8.97
N VAL A 347 15.12 -23.87 8.55
CA VAL A 347 14.20 -22.72 8.67
C VAL A 347 13.83 -22.49 10.14
N THR A 348 14.01 -21.26 10.62
CA THR A 348 13.72 -20.90 12.01
C THR A 348 12.30 -20.34 12.18
N PRO A 349 11.73 -20.34 13.41
CA PRO A 349 10.47 -19.66 13.68
C PRO A 349 10.49 -18.15 13.36
N ALA A 350 11.63 -17.49 13.57
CA ALA A 350 11.81 -16.09 13.24
C ALA A 350 11.71 -15.87 11.72
N ASP A 351 12.33 -16.72 10.91
CA ASP A 351 12.24 -16.66 9.44
C ASP A 351 10.78 -16.81 8.98
N LEU A 352 10.04 -17.75 9.56
CA LEU A 352 8.62 -17.98 9.25
C LEU A 352 7.73 -16.81 9.65
N ALA A 353 7.99 -16.22 10.81
CA ALA A 353 7.26 -15.05 11.29
C ALA A 353 7.54 -13.83 10.42
N SER A 354 8.81 -13.58 10.06
CA SER A 354 9.23 -12.52 9.14
C SER A 354 8.63 -12.69 7.75
N ALA A 355 8.65 -13.91 7.21
CA ALA A 355 8.00 -14.22 5.94
C ALA A 355 6.49 -13.96 5.98
N ALA A 356 5.80 -14.42 7.03
CA ALA A 356 4.37 -14.20 7.20
C ALA A 356 4.04 -12.71 7.33
N ASN A 357 4.84 -11.96 8.09
CA ASN A 357 4.65 -10.53 8.26
C ASN A 357 4.89 -9.75 6.95
N ALA A 358 5.95 -10.09 6.21
CA ALA A 358 6.28 -9.42 4.95
C ALA A 358 5.23 -9.70 3.86
N VAL A 359 4.81 -10.96 3.69
CA VAL A 359 3.72 -11.30 2.73
C VAL A 359 2.40 -10.65 3.14
N ARG A 360 2.07 -10.63 4.45
CA ARG A 360 0.88 -9.94 4.97
C ARG A 360 0.89 -8.45 4.65
N SER A 361 2.02 -7.77 4.83
CA SER A 361 2.22 -6.35 4.49
C SER A 361 2.11 -6.11 3.00
N TRP A 362 2.77 -6.95 2.20
CA TRP A 362 2.69 -6.93 0.74
C TRP A 362 1.23 -7.04 0.25
N GLU A 363 0.45 -7.98 0.78
CA GLU A 363 -0.96 -8.16 0.42
C GLU A 363 -1.80 -6.92 0.75
N LYS A 364 -1.55 -6.26 1.89
CA LYS A 364 -2.23 -5.00 2.26
C LYS A 364 -1.92 -3.90 1.25
N TYR A 365 -0.65 -3.72 0.88
CA TYR A 365 -0.25 -2.72 -0.10
C TYR A 365 -0.86 -3.01 -1.48
N MET A 366 -0.83 -4.27 -1.92
CA MET A 366 -1.45 -4.68 -3.17
C MET A 366 -2.97 -4.43 -3.17
N GLU A 367 -3.66 -4.73 -2.08
CA GLU A 367 -5.09 -4.49 -1.95
C GLU A 367 -5.44 -2.99 -1.94
N ARG A 368 -4.67 -2.18 -1.20
CA ARG A 368 -4.81 -0.71 -1.16
C ARG A 368 -4.52 -0.10 -2.52
N GLY A 369 -3.45 -0.50 -3.18
CA GLY A 369 -3.11 -0.08 -4.55
C GLY A 369 -4.29 -0.33 -5.50
N ARG A 370 -4.77 -1.58 -5.59
CA ARG A 370 -5.94 -1.92 -6.40
C ARG A 370 -7.20 -1.14 -6.02
N ARG A 371 -7.36 -0.76 -4.74
CA ARG A 371 -8.50 0.06 -4.27
C ARG A 371 -8.39 1.50 -4.77
N TYR A 372 -7.20 2.09 -4.72
CA TYR A 372 -6.92 3.40 -5.31
C TYR A 372 -7.10 3.39 -6.83
N GLY A 373 -6.63 2.33 -7.51
CA GLY A 373 -6.85 2.15 -8.94
C GLY A 373 -8.33 2.10 -9.33
N ARG A 374 -9.18 1.45 -8.52
CA ARG A 374 -10.64 1.47 -8.72
C ARG A 374 -11.27 2.86 -8.57
N ARG A 375 -10.60 3.80 -7.91
CA ARG A 375 -11.03 5.19 -7.75
C ARG A 375 -10.31 6.14 -8.71
N SER A 376 -9.47 5.61 -9.62
CA SER A 376 -8.62 6.36 -10.53
C SER A 376 -7.61 7.29 -9.82
N GLU A 377 -7.25 6.97 -8.58
CA GLU A 377 -6.26 7.70 -7.77
C GLU A 377 -4.84 7.19 -8.07
N LEU A 378 -4.35 7.42 -9.28
CA LEU A 378 -3.15 6.77 -9.84
C LEU A 378 -1.87 7.00 -9.02
N GLU A 379 -1.72 8.17 -8.40
CA GLU A 379 -0.53 8.49 -7.60
C GLU A 379 -0.51 7.71 -6.29
N HIS A 380 -1.66 7.58 -5.63
CA HIS A 380 -1.81 6.70 -4.46
C HIS A 380 -1.61 5.23 -4.85
N GLU A 381 -2.17 4.80 -5.99
CA GLU A 381 -1.97 3.44 -6.54
C GLU A 381 -0.48 3.13 -6.76
N PHE A 382 0.24 4.03 -7.44
CA PHE A 382 1.69 3.88 -7.68
C PHE A 382 2.49 3.78 -6.40
N ARG A 383 2.14 4.60 -5.42
CA ARG A 383 2.76 4.61 -4.10
C ARG A 383 2.59 3.28 -3.39
N GLU A 384 1.38 2.72 -3.34
CA GLU A 384 1.15 1.45 -2.63
C GLU A 384 1.87 0.30 -3.33
N PHE A 385 1.91 0.24 -4.67
CA PHE A 385 2.66 -0.80 -5.36
C PHE A 385 4.18 -0.66 -5.20
N ASN A 386 4.74 0.55 -5.07
CA ASN A 386 6.15 0.70 -4.70
C ASN A 386 6.42 0.23 -3.27
N ASN A 387 5.50 0.48 -2.33
CA ASN A 387 5.63 -0.09 -0.98
C ASN A 387 5.60 -1.62 -1.04
N ALA A 388 4.70 -2.22 -1.83
CA ALA A 388 4.70 -3.67 -2.08
C ALA A 388 6.00 -4.15 -2.72
N LEU A 389 6.59 -3.39 -3.64
CA LEU A 389 7.88 -3.74 -4.25
C LEU A 389 9.00 -3.75 -3.20
N ASN A 390 9.01 -2.78 -2.28
CA ASN A 390 10.01 -2.71 -1.20
C ASN A 390 9.87 -3.89 -0.23
N GLU A 391 8.64 -4.33 0.08
CA GLU A 391 8.41 -5.54 0.89
C GLU A 391 8.98 -6.80 0.21
N CYS A 392 9.11 -6.81 -1.13
CA CYS A 392 9.66 -7.96 -1.83
C CYS A 392 11.10 -8.25 -1.40
N ASP A 393 11.91 -7.24 -1.09
CA ASP A 393 13.29 -7.42 -0.63
C ASP A 393 13.32 -8.16 0.73
N ALA A 394 12.37 -7.87 1.62
CA ALA A 394 12.21 -8.61 2.88
C ALA A 394 11.71 -10.05 2.65
N ILE A 395 10.87 -10.23 1.62
CA ILE A 395 10.36 -11.54 1.17
C ILE A 395 11.42 -12.36 0.42
N GLU A 396 12.52 -11.78 -0.08
CA GLU A 396 13.57 -12.51 -0.84
C GLU A 396 14.22 -13.65 -0.02
N SER A 397 14.13 -13.58 1.30
CA SER A 397 14.53 -14.68 2.20
C SER A 397 13.67 -15.94 2.06
N VAL A 398 12.48 -15.83 1.48
CA VAL A 398 11.54 -16.94 1.23
C VAL A 398 11.89 -17.63 -0.11
N PRO A 399 12.05 -18.97 -0.13
CA PRO A 399 12.35 -19.70 -1.36
C PRO A 399 11.32 -19.42 -2.47
N HIS A 400 11.81 -19.20 -3.70
CA HIS A 400 11.00 -18.94 -4.91
C HIS A 400 9.99 -17.78 -4.81
N ALA A 401 10.21 -16.83 -3.91
CA ALA A 401 9.31 -15.70 -3.72
C ALA A 401 9.42 -14.59 -4.80
N THR A 402 10.20 -14.83 -5.86
CA THR A 402 10.30 -13.95 -7.03
C THR A 402 8.94 -13.67 -7.67
N ARG A 403 7.98 -14.61 -7.56
CA ARG A 403 6.60 -14.42 -8.02
C ARG A 403 5.97 -13.12 -7.49
N TYR A 404 6.14 -12.81 -6.20
CA TYR A 404 5.54 -11.61 -5.59
C TYR A 404 6.08 -10.34 -6.24
N ARG A 405 7.38 -10.28 -6.49
CA ARG A 405 8.01 -9.18 -7.25
C ARG A 405 7.41 -9.07 -8.64
N HIS A 406 7.28 -10.18 -9.37
CA HIS A 406 6.73 -10.16 -10.73
C HIS A 406 5.25 -9.74 -10.79
N LEU A 407 4.44 -10.10 -9.78
CA LEU A 407 3.07 -9.59 -9.66
C LEU A 407 3.04 -8.07 -9.48
N VAL A 408 3.91 -7.52 -8.61
CA VAL A 408 4.01 -6.06 -8.42
C VAL A 408 4.52 -5.37 -9.68
N LEU A 409 5.52 -5.94 -10.37
CA LEU A 409 6.02 -5.41 -11.64
C LEU A 409 4.95 -5.38 -12.72
N GLY A 410 4.04 -6.36 -12.75
CA GLY A 410 2.88 -6.35 -13.63
C GLY A 410 1.97 -5.14 -13.40
N GLU A 411 1.65 -4.86 -12.13
CA GLU A 411 0.81 -3.72 -11.74
C GLU A 411 1.53 -2.37 -11.95
N LEU A 412 2.82 -2.27 -11.62
CA LEU A 412 3.65 -1.08 -11.89
C LEU A 412 3.80 -0.83 -13.39
N GLY A 413 3.94 -1.89 -14.19
CA GLY A 413 3.99 -1.79 -15.65
C GLY A 413 2.68 -1.22 -16.22
N TYR A 414 1.54 -1.69 -15.71
CA TYR A 414 0.22 -1.13 -16.05
C TYR A 414 0.10 0.36 -15.69
N LEU A 415 0.58 0.76 -14.52
CA LEU A 415 0.58 2.17 -14.10
C LEU A 415 1.53 3.04 -14.91
N ASN A 416 2.75 2.58 -15.16
CA ASN A 416 3.71 3.32 -15.96
C ASN A 416 3.20 3.56 -17.38
N ARG A 417 2.43 2.62 -17.95
CA ARG A 417 1.68 2.84 -19.19
C ARG A 417 0.67 3.99 -19.05
N LYS A 418 -0.11 4.05 -17.96
CA LYS A 418 -1.05 5.17 -17.70
C LYS A 418 -0.36 6.51 -17.50
N PHE A 419 0.90 6.52 -17.06
CA PHE A 419 1.74 7.72 -16.97
C PHE A 419 2.55 8.01 -18.24
N GLY A 420 2.25 7.35 -19.36
CA GLY A 420 2.98 7.55 -20.62
C GLY A 420 4.44 7.07 -20.60
N LYS A 421 4.91 6.45 -19.51
CA LYS A 421 6.29 5.95 -19.34
C LYS A 421 6.45 4.57 -20.01
N TYR A 422 6.27 4.51 -21.33
CA TYR A 422 6.14 3.24 -22.06
C TYR A 422 7.38 2.36 -22.05
N GLU A 423 8.59 2.91 -22.10
CA GLU A 423 9.80 2.08 -22.04
C GLU A 423 9.94 1.40 -20.68
N VAL A 424 9.69 2.13 -19.59
CA VAL A 424 9.68 1.57 -18.23
C VAL A 424 8.57 0.52 -18.09
N ALA A 425 7.38 0.81 -18.60
CA ALA A 425 6.26 -0.13 -18.60
C ALA A 425 6.61 -1.42 -19.37
N LYS A 426 7.20 -1.29 -20.56
CA LYS A 426 7.63 -2.41 -21.40
C LYS A 426 8.63 -3.29 -20.65
N ASP A 427 9.69 -2.70 -20.10
CA ASP A 427 10.75 -3.44 -19.40
C ASP A 427 10.19 -4.19 -18.18
N GLN A 428 9.35 -3.53 -17.37
CA GLN A 428 8.72 -4.15 -16.19
C GLN A 428 7.74 -5.27 -16.57
N LEU A 429 6.91 -5.08 -17.60
CA LEU A 429 5.96 -6.09 -18.06
C LEU A 429 6.68 -7.29 -18.69
N GLU A 430 7.76 -7.07 -19.45
CA GLU A 430 8.59 -8.15 -19.99
C GLU A 430 9.26 -8.97 -18.86
N GLU A 431 9.75 -8.30 -17.82
CA GLU A 431 10.29 -8.97 -16.63
C GLU A 431 9.21 -9.76 -15.87
N ALA A 432 8.03 -9.17 -15.66
CA ALA A 432 6.90 -9.85 -15.03
C ALA A 432 6.47 -11.10 -15.81
N ILE A 433 6.41 -11.04 -17.15
CA ILE A 433 6.06 -12.18 -18.00
C ILE A 433 7.05 -13.34 -17.87
N ARG A 434 8.35 -13.05 -17.74
CA ARG A 434 9.39 -14.07 -17.58
C ARG A 434 9.21 -14.86 -16.27
N GLY A 435 8.79 -14.19 -15.21
CA GLY A 435 8.65 -14.80 -13.89
C GLY A 435 7.28 -15.37 -13.55
N LEU A 436 6.28 -15.16 -14.41
CA LEU A 436 4.89 -15.62 -14.21
C LEU A 436 4.51 -16.75 -15.17
N ASP A 437 5.46 -17.49 -15.75
CA ASP A 437 5.13 -18.45 -16.81
C ASP A 437 4.12 -19.54 -16.39
N GLY A 438 3.16 -19.83 -17.27
CA GLY A 438 2.08 -20.78 -17.02
C GLY A 438 0.94 -20.30 -16.12
N THR A 439 1.02 -19.09 -15.55
CA THR A 439 -0.03 -18.55 -14.65
C THR A 439 -1.12 -17.77 -15.40
N VAL A 440 -2.27 -17.55 -14.74
CA VAL A 440 -3.36 -16.71 -15.27
C VAL A 440 -2.93 -15.25 -15.38
N GLU A 441 -2.15 -14.79 -14.40
CA GLU A 441 -1.64 -13.43 -14.30
C GLU A 441 -0.73 -13.09 -15.49
N GLN A 442 0.05 -14.06 -15.99
CA GLN A 442 0.86 -13.87 -17.19
C GLN A 442 0.03 -13.46 -18.41
N VAL A 443 -1.19 -13.99 -18.54
CA VAL A 443 -2.09 -13.69 -19.66
C VAL A 443 -2.53 -12.23 -19.61
N GLU A 444 -2.83 -11.72 -18.42
CA GLU A 444 -3.23 -10.31 -18.24
C GLU A 444 -2.08 -9.34 -18.48
N VAL A 445 -0.91 -9.62 -17.89
CA VAL A 445 0.32 -8.82 -18.07
C VAL A 445 0.73 -8.77 -19.54
N ARG A 446 0.61 -9.89 -20.27
CA ARG A 446 0.89 -9.94 -21.71
C ARG A 446 -0.08 -9.08 -22.53
N GLY A 447 -1.35 -9.05 -22.15
CA GLY A 447 -2.32 -8.14 -22.76
C GLY A 447 -1.94 -6.69 -22.53
N GLU A 448 -1.51 -6.31 -21.33
CA GLU A 448 -1.01 -4.96 -21.04
C GLU A 448 0.24 -4.62 -21.87
N LEU A 449 1.19 -5.54 -22.02
CA LEU A 449 2.36 -5.34 -22.88
C LEU A 449 1.95 -5.10 -24.35
N GLY A 450 0.93 -5.81 -24.84
CA GLY A 450 0.36 -5.54 -26.16
C GLY A 450 -0.18 -4.12 -26.31
N VAL A 451 -0.83 -3.58 -25.27
CA VAL A 451 -1.31 -2.18 -25.26
C VAL A 451 -0.14 -1.20 -25.27
N VAL A 452 0.92 -1.47 -24.50
CA VAL A 452 2.16 -0.67 -24.50
C VAL A 452 2.77 -0.64 -25.90
N TYR A 453 2.99 -1.79 -26.53
CA TYR A 453 3.52 -1.83 -27.90
C TYR A 453 2.64 -1.05 -28.89
N ARG A 454 1.31 -1.13 -28.76
CA ARG A 454 0.39 -0.38 -29.62
C ARG A 454 0.55 1.13 -29.44
N HIS A 455 0.66 1.61 -28.20
CA HIS A 455 0.88 3.03 -27.90
C HIS A 455 2.25 3.53 -28.37
N MET A 456 3.26 2.67 -28.35
CA MET A 456 4.57 2.90 -28.97
C MET A 456 4.56 2.79 -30.51
N ASN A 457 3.40 2.60 -31.14
CA ASN A 457 3.22 2.38 -32.58
C ASN A 457 3.97 1.16 -33.14
N ARG A 458 4.32 0.18 -32.28
CA ARG A 458 4.90 -1.12 -32.64
C ARG A 458 3.78 -2.13 -32.93
N LEU A 459 2.98 -1.86 -33.96
CA LEU A 459 1.72 -2.59 -34.22
C LEU A 459 1.91 -4.09 -34.42
N GLU A 460 3.02 -4.52 -35.04
CA GLU A 460 3.31 -5.94 -35.25
C GLU A 460 3.66 -6.69 -33.95
N ASP A 461 4.40 -6.03 -33.04
CA ASP A 461 4.67 -6.58 -31.72
C ASP A 461 3.37 -6.67 -30.89
N ALA A 462 2.54 -5.62 -30.96
CA ALA A 462 1.23 -5.59 -30.31
C ALA A 462 0.35 -6.75 -30.81
N ARG A 463 0.29 -6.97 -32.13
CA ARG A 463 -0.46 -8.07 -32.74
C ARG A 463 0.01 -9.42 -32.22
N ARG A 464 1.33 -9.67 -32.16
CA ARG A 464 1.90 -10.92 -31.62
C ARG A 464 1.55 -11.12 -30.14
N ALA A 465 1.66 -10.06 -29.33
CA ALA A 465 1.35 -10.11 -27.91
C ALA A 465 -0.13 -10.44 -27.66
N PHE A 466 -1.06 -9.77 -28.36
CA PHE A 466 -2.50 -10.04 -28.26
C PHE A 466 -2.89 -11.41 -28.81
N GLN A 467 -2.26 -11.89 -29.89
CA GLN A 467 -2.50 -13.23 -30.40
C GLN A 467 -2.09 -14.29 -29.38
N THR A 468 -0.91 -14.13 -28.78
CA THR A 468 -0.43 -15.04 -27.73
C THR A 468 -1.34 -15.00 -26.49
N GLN A 469 -1.81 -13.81 -26.10
CA GLN A 469 -2.79 -13.66 -25.02
C GLN A 469 -4.06 -14.44 -25.33
N TYR A 470 -4.61 -14.28 -26.54
CA TYR A 470 -5.82 -14.95 -26.99
C TYR A 470 -5.69 -16.48 -26.97
N ASP A 471 -4.60 -17.01 -27.54
CA ASP A 471 -4.36 -18.45 -27.63
C ASP A 471 -4.22 -19.06 -26.23
N LYS A 472 -3.44 -18.42 -25.34
CA LYS A 472 -3.29 -18.88 -23.95
C LYS A 472 -4.59 -18.76 -23.16
N ALA A 473 -5.32 -17.65 -23.29
CA ALA A 473 -6.60 -17.44 -22.61
C ALA A 473 -7.62 -18.53 -22.96
N ARG A 474 -7.69 -18.94 -24.24
CA ARG A 474 -8.52 -20.07 -24.66
C ARG A 474 -8.08 -21.40 -24.07
N GLN A 475 -6.77 -21.66 -23.99
CA GLN A 475 -6.24 -22.90 -23.39
C GLN A 475 -6.65 -23.07 -21.92
N ILE A 476 -6.68 -21.97 -21.15
CA ILE A 476 -7.06 -21.97 -19.74
C ILE A 476 -8.55 -21.66 -19.50
N ASN A 477 -9.37 -21.60 -20.56
CA ASN A 477 -10.80 -21.23 -20.50
C ASN A 477 -11.08 -19.90 -19.76
N ASN A 478 -10.24 -18.89 -19.97
CA ASN A 478 -10.44 -17.54 -19.45
C ASN A 478 -11.18 -16.67 -20.47
N ASP A 479 -12.51 -16.69 -20.38
CA ASP A 479 -13.42 -15.95 -21.29
C ASP A 479 -13.16 -14.44 -21.28
N LEU A 480 -12.78 -13.88 -20.13
CA LEU A 480 -12.56 -12.45 -19.95
C LEU A 480 -11.29 -11.99 -20.67
N ALA A 481 -10.18 -12.69 -20.46
CA ALA A 481 -8.94 -12.43 -21.18
C ALA A 481 -9.11 -12.65 -22.70
N THR A 482 -9.91 -13.64 -23.09
CA THR A 482 -10.25 -13.91 -24.49
C THR A 482 -10.99 -12.73 -25.12
N CYS A 483 -12.06 -12.24 -24.47
CA CYS A 483 -12.83 -11.07 -24.91
C CYS A 483 -11.93 -9.83 -25.08
N ARG A 484 -11.08 -9.55 -24.10
CA ARG A 484 -10.12 -8.44 -24.13
C ARG A 484 -9.14 -8.57 -25.30
N ALA A 485 -8.56 -9.75 -25.52
CA ALA A 485 -7.57 -10.01 -26.56
C ALA A 485 -8.16 -9.83 -27.97
N ILE A 486 -9.34 -10.39 -28.27
CA ILE A 486 -10.01 -10.24 -29.57
C ILE A 486 -10.25 -8.75 -29.87
N GLY A 487 -10.77 -8.01 -28.89
CA GLY A 487 -11.05 -6.59 -29.04
C GLY A 487 -9.82 -5.74 -29.32
N ASN A 488 -8.66 -6.15 -28.79
CA ASN A 488 -7.38 -5.50 -29.04
C ASN A 488 -6.76 -5.91 -30.38
N LEU A 489 -6.88 -7.18 -30.78
CA LEU A 489 -6.53 -7.65 -32.13
C LEU A 489 -7.30 -6.87 -33.21
N GLY A 490 -8.62 -6.68 -33.02
CA GLY A 490 -9.43 -5.90 -33.94
C GLY A 490 -8.97 -4.45 -34.05
N MET A 491 -8.51 -3.85 -32.94
CA MET A 491 -8.00 -2.47 -32.97
C MET A 491 -6.66 -2.37 -33.71
N VAL A 492 -5.75 -3.31 -33.47
CA VAL A 492 -4.46 -3.35 -34.17
C VAL A 492 -4.64 -3.61 -35.66
N ASN A 493 -5.56 -4.50 -36.04
CA ASN A 493 -5.90 -4.75 -37.45
C ASN A 493 -6.55 -3.53 -38.11
N TYR A 494 -7.40 -2.79 -37.39
CA TYR A 494 -7.91 -1.50 -37.88
C TYR A 494 -6.75 -0.52 -38.13
N GLN A 495 -5.83 -0.35 -37.18
CA GLN A 495 -4.69 0.56 -37.34
C GLN A 495 -3.77 0.16 -38.51
N LEU A 496 -3.47 -1.14 -38.66
CA LEU A 496 -2.73 -1.66 -39.80
C LEU A 496 -3.47 -1.45 -41.13
N SER A 497 -4.81 -1.61 -41.15
CA SER A 497 -5.61 -1.32 -42.35
C SER A 497 -5.50 0.14 -42.79
N GLN A 498 -5.47 1.08 -41.83
CA GLN A 498 -5.32 2.50 -42.12
C GLN A 498 -3.91 2.84 -42.62
N GLN A 499 -2.87 2.18 -42.09
CA GLN A 499 -1.49 2.39 -42.53
C GLN A 499 -1.19 1.79 -43.91
N ASN A 500 -1.77 0.62 -44.20
CA ASN A 500 -1.48 -0.15 -45.42
C ASN A 500 -2.55 0.00 -46.51
N HIS A 501 -3.65 0.70 -46.22
CA HIS A 501 -4.84 0.79 -47.08
C HIS A 501 -5.42 -0.59 -47.45
N ASP A 502 -5.50 -1.48 -46.47
CA ASP A 502 -5.91 -2.88 -46.66
C ASP A 502 -7.36 -3.12 -46.21
N GLY A 503 -8.25 -3.31 -47.19
CA GLY A 503 -9.67 -3.58 -46.94
C GLY A 503 -9.94 -4.93 -46.24
N GLN A 504 -9.09 -5.94 -46.42
CA GLN A 504 -9.26 -7.24 -45.77
C GLN A 504 -8.98 -7.13 -44.27
N LEU A 505 -7.94 -6.37 -43.89
CA LEU A 505 -7.66 -6.09 -42.48
C LEU A 505 -8.78 -5.27 -41.83
N LEU A 506 -9.40 -4.35 -42.58
CA LEU A 506 -10.56 -3.60 -42.08
C LEU A 506 -11.77 -4.51 -41.85
N GLU A 507 -12.06 -5.44 -42.76
CA GLU A 507 -13.13 -6.43 -42.58
C GLU A 507 -12.86 -7.36 -41.39
N LEU A 508 -11.61 -7.82 -41.22
CA LEU A 508 -11.21 -8.62 -40.07
C LEU A 508 -11.37 -7.85 -38.75
N ALA A 509 -10.99 -6.56 -38.73
CA ALA A 509 -11.17 -5.70 -37.57
C ALA A 509 -12.66 -5.58 -37.18
N ILE A 510 -13.55 -5.40 -38.15
CA ILE A 510 -15.00 -5.36 -37.95
C ILE A 510 -15.50 -6.67 -37.32
N GLN A 511 -15.11 -7.82 -37.89
CA GLN A 511 -15.49 -9.13 -37.37
C GLN A 511 -15.05 -9.31 -35.92
N GLN A 512 -13.82 -8.94 -35.60
CA GLN A 512 -13.26 -9.06 -34.25
C GLN A 512 -13.94 -8.11 -33.24
N GLN A 513 -14.28 -6.87 -33.62
CA GLN A 513 -15.05 -5.99 -32.72
C GLN A 513 -16.48 -6.53 -32.49
N PHE A 514 -17.12 -7.09 -33.52
CA PHE A 514 -18.41 -7.76 -33.34
C PHE A 514 -18.33 -8.97 -32.41
N GLU A 515 -17.30 -9.80 -32.56
CA GLU A 515 -17.07 -10.95 -31.68
C GLU A 515 -16.84 -10.50 -30.24
N ARG A 516 -16.04 -9.45 -30.02
CA ARG A 516 -15.85 -8.83 -28.68
C ARG A 516 -17.18 -8.42 -28.05
N ILE A 517 -18.03 -7.69 -28.78
CA ILE A 517 -19.33 -7.22 -28.29
C ILE A 517 -20.24 -8.40 -27.93
N ARG A 518 -20.30 -9.42 -28.80
CA ARG A 518 -21.10 -10.63 -28.57
C ARG A 518 -20.61 -11.39 -27.33
N GLU A 519 -19.30 -11.51 -27.18
CA GLU A 519 -18.69 -12.24 -26.07
C GLU A 519 -18.90 -11.51 -24.73
N ALA A 520 -18.76 -10.17 -24.72
CA ALA A 520 -19.07 -9.37 -23.54
C ALA A 520 -20.52 -9.60 -23.07
N ARG A 521 -21.49 -9.57 -23.99
CA ARG A 521 -22.91 -9.85 -23.69
C ARG A 521 -23.12 -11.28 -23.17
N ARG A 522 -22.48 -12.28 -23.79
CA ARG A 522 -22.56 -13.67 -23.35
C ARG A 522 -22.02 -13.87 -21.93
N ILE A 523 -20.88 -13.25 -21.62
CA ILE A 523 -20.27 -13.29 -20.28
C ILE A 523 -21.24 -12.67 -19.28
N GLN A 524 -21.83 -11.51 -19.60
CA GLN A 524 -22.81 -10.85 -18.74
C GLN A 524 -24.02 -11.75 -18.43
N GLU A 525 -24.64 -12.35 -19.45
CA GLU A 525 -25.78 -13.27 -19.29
C GLU A 525 -25.42 -14.51 -18.44
N THR A 526 -24.25 -15.11 -18.71
CA THR A 526 -23.82 -16.33 -18.01
C THR A 526 -23.56 -16.05 -16.52
N MET A 527 -23.02 -14.88 -16.19
CA MET A 527 -22.66 -14.49 -14.82
C MET A 527 -23.86 -14.05 -14.00
N GLU A 528 -24.89 -13.47 -14.63
CA GLU A 528 -26.15 -13.17 -13.96
C GLU A 528 -26.79 -14.41 -13.33
N VAL A 529 -26.59 -15.59 -13.94
CA VAL A 529 -27.12 -16.88 -13.52
C VAL A 529 -26.23 -17.62 -12.52
N ARG A 530 -24.89 -17.49 -12.61
CA ARG A 530 -23.95 -18.40 -11.91
C ARG A 530 -23.36 -17.93 -10.59
N THR A 531 -23.32 -16.62 -10.29
CA THR A 531 -22.60 -16.14 -9.10
C THR A 531 -23.54 -15.61 -8.02
N THR A 532 -23.34 -16.07 -6.79
CA THR A 532 -24.06 -15.59 -5.59
C THR A 532 -23.30 -14.47 -4.87
N ASP A 533 -22.01 -14.25 -5.18
CA ASP A 533 -21.19 -13.18 -4.60
C ASP A 533 -21.51 -11.84 -5.29
N GLN A 534 -22.24 -10.98 -4.57
CA GLN A 534 -22.68 -9.68 -5.07
C GLN A 534 -21.51 -8.73 -5.38
N ARG A 535 -20.39 -8.83 -4.66
CA ARG A 535 -19.24 -7.92 -4.83
C ARG A 535 -18.45 -8.29 -6.08
N LYS A 536 -18.14 -9.57 -6.26
CA LYS A 536 -17.54 -10.07 -7.50
C LYS A 536 -18.45 -9.79 -8.68
N LYS A 537 -19.76 -10.03 -8.54
CA LYS A 537 -20.76 -9.72 -9.59
C LYS A 537 -20.69 -8.26 -10.02
N ALA A 538 -20.74 -7.31 -9.07
CA ALA A 538 -20.69 -5.89 -9.38
C ALA A 538 -19.39 -5.48 -10.10
N GLN A 539 -18.25 -6.02 -9.68
CA GLN A 539 -16.95 -5.74 -10.29
C GLN A 539 -16.88 -6.26 -11.74
N TRP A 540 -17.27 -7.51 -11.97
CA TRP A 540 -17.26 -8.11 -13.31
C TRP A 540 -18.23 -7.41 -14.25
N THR A 541 -19.44 -7.08 -13.79
CA THR A 541 -20.42 -6.35 -14.60
C THR A 541 -19.85 -5.01 -15.07
N LYS A 542 -19.20 -4.24 -14.18
CA LYS A 542 -18.55 -2.97 -14.57
C LYS A 542 -17.49 -3.17 -15.66
N GLN A 543 -16.63 -4.18 -15.51
CA GLN A 543 -15.55 -4.47 -16.46
C GLN A 543 -16.09 -4.92 -17.83
N VAL A 544 -17.04 -5.84 -17.85
CA VAL A 544 -17.62 -6.39 -19.08
C VAL A 544 -18.44 -5.33 -19.83
N SER A 545 -19.24 -4.52 -19.13
CA SER A 545 -19.93 -3.38 -19.75
C SER A 545 -18.95 -2.36 -20.35
N SER A 546 -17.82 -2.10 -19.69
CA SER A 546 -16.76 -1.26 -20.24
C SER A 546 -16.20 -1.86 -21.53
N TRP A 547 -15.96 -3.17 -21.58
CA TRP A 547 -15.48 -3.82 -22.80
C TRP A 547 -16.49 -3.85 -23.94
N GLU A 548 -17.80 -3.98 -23.66
CA GLU A 548 -18.84 -3.83 -24.66
C GLU A 548 -18.79 -2.43 -25.28
N SER A 549 -18.78 -1.38 -24.44
CA SER A 549 -18.73 0.01 -24.90
C SER A 549 -17.48 0.31 -25.73
N ILE A 550 -16.30 -0.12 -25.28
CA ILE A 550 -15.05 0.03 -26.05
C ILE A 550 -15.14 -0.71 -27.40
N GLY A 551 -15.80 -1.87 -27.45
CA GLY A 551 -16.03 -2.59 -28.69
C GLY A 551 -16.91 -1.81 -29.67
N LEU A 552 -18.01 -1.23 -29.18
CA LEU A 552 -18.91 -0.38 -29.96
C LEU A 552 -18.19 0.88 -30.46
N ASP A 553 -17.44 1.55 -29.60
CA ASP A 553 -16.65 2.74 -29.95
C ASP A 553 -15.63 2.43 -31.05
N ARG A 554 -14.89 1.33 -30.95
CA ARG A 554 -13.93 0.90 -31.97
C ARG A 554 -14.61 0.43 -33.27
N LEU A 555 -15.79 -0.16 -33.18
CA LEU A 555 -16.58 -0.52 -34.36
C LEU A 555 -17.04 0.73 -35.12
N SER A 556 -17.35 1.83 -34.42
CA SER A 556 -17.68 3.11 -35.05
C SER A 556 -16.55 3.66 -35.93
N LEU A 557 -15.29 3.47 -35.50
CA LEU A 557 -14.10 3.84 -36.28
C LEU A 557 -14.05 3.05 -37.59
N CYS A 558 -14.32 1.75 -37.52
CA CYS A 558 -14.31 0.87 -38.68
C CYS A 558 -15.41 1.26 -39.68
N TYR A 559 -16.63 1.55 -39.19
CA TYR A 559 -17.73 2.01 -40.05
C TYR A 559 -17.47 3.37 -40.67
N THR A 560 -16.88 4.30 -39.92
CA THR A 560 -16.46 5.60 -40.45
C THR A 560 -15.43 5.42 -41.57
N ALA A 561 -14.45 4.52 -41.40
CA ALA A 561 -13.47 4.20 -42.43
C ALA A 561 -14.07 3.54 -43.69
N GLN A 562 -15.20 2.84 -43.57
CA GLN A 562 -15.98 2.33 -44.71
C GLN A 562 -16.88 3.39 -45.37
N GLY A 563 -16.97 4.61 -44.80
CA GLY A 563 -17.93 5.63 -45.23
C GLY A 563 -19.36 5.44 -44.72
N ASN A 564 -19.59 4.48 -43.82
CA ASN A 564 -20.89 4.18 -43.22
C ASN A 564 -21.17 5.06 -41.98
N THR A 565 -21.16 6.38 -42.14
CA THR A 565 -21.23 7.37 -41.02
C THR A 565 -22.49 7.23 -40.17
N LYS A 566 -23.66 6.98 -40.77
CA LYS A 566 -24.92 6.80 -40.04
C LYS A 566 -24.92 5.59 -39.12
N GLU A 567 -24.31 4.49 -39.55
CA GLU A 567 -24.20 3.29 -38.69
C GLU A 567 -23.17 3.54 -37.57
N ALA A 568 -22.08 4.26 -37.85
CA ALA A 568 -21.13 4.69 -36.82
C ALA A 568 -21.82 5.51 -35.71
N VAL A 569 -22.63 6.51 -36.07
CA VAL A 569 -23.42 7.32 -35.12
C VAL A 569 -24.36 6.44 -34.29
N LYS A 570 -25.07 5.50 -34.92
CA LYS A 570 -25.99 4.59 -34.24
C LYS A 570 -25.29 3.66 -33.24
N ILE A 571 -24.11 3.15 -33.58
CA ILE A 571 -23.32 2.31 -32.68
C ILE A 571 -22.77 3.13 -31.50
N CYS A 572 -22.25 4.33 -31.74
CA CYS A 572 -21.82 5.23 -30.65
C CYS A 572 -22.96 5.57 -29.69
N LEU A 573 -24.19 5.74 -30.19
CA LEU A 573 -25.36 5.96 -29.33
C LEU A 573 -25.66 4.75 -28.43
N GLN A 574 -25.37 3.53 -28.87
CA GLN A 574 -25.47 2.33 -28.02
C GLN A 574 -24.37 2.35 -26.96
N SER A 575 -23.14 2.69 -27.34
CA SER A 575 -22.00 2.81 -26.42
C SER A 575 -22.30 3.82 -25.30
N GLN A 576 -22.81 5.01 -25.64
CA GLN A 576 -23.16 6.04 -24.67
C GLN A 576 -24.22 5.61 -23.65
N LYS A 577 -25.19 4.77 -24.05
CA LYS A 577 -26.19 4.24 -23.11
C LYS A 577 -25.59 3.30 -22.06
N ILE A 578 -24.45 2.70 -22.36
CA ILE A 578 -23.70 1.84 -21.44
C ILE A 578 -22.78 2.72 -20.58
N THR A 579 -22.01 3.61 -21.21
CA THR A 579 -20.97 4.40 -20.52
C THR A 579 -21.52 5.52 -19.66
N CYS A 580 -22.74 6.02 -19.88
CA CYS A 580 -23.36 7.02 -19.00
C CYS A 580 -23.57 6.53 -17.55
N ARG A 581 -23.41 5.23 -17.30
CA ARG A 581 -23.46 4.60 -15.97
C ARG A 581 -22.07 4.29 -15.40
N SER A 582 -21.00 4.61 -16.13
CA SER A 582 -19.63 4.41 -15.68
C SER A 582 -19.28 5.39 -14.58
N GLU A 583 -18.48 4.95 -13.61
CA GLU A 583 -17.88 5.81 -12.59
C GLU A 583 -16.52 6.37 -13.04
N ASP A 584 -15.92 5.82 -14.11
CA ASP A 584 -14.64 6.26 -14.66
C ASP A 584 -14.84 7.39 -15.68
N PRO A 585 -14.41 8.64 -15.37
CA PRO A 585 -14.54 9.78 -16.27
C PRO A 585 -13.78 9.60 -17.60
N THR A 586 -12.68 8.84 -17.59
CA THR A 586 -11.86 8.63 -18.79
C THR A 586 -12.59 7.74 -19.80
N VAL A 587 -13.30 6.71 -19.33
CA VAL A 587 -14.15 5.86 -20.19
C VAL A 587 -15.28 6.68 -20.82
N ILE A 588 -15.92 7.56 -20.04
CA ILE A 588 -16.96 8.47 -20.54
C ILE A 588 -16.38 9.42 -21.60
N ALA A 589 -15.20 10.00 -21.34
CA ALA A 589 -14.53 10.91 -22.25
C ALA A 589 -14.19 10.24 -23.59
N PHE A 590 -13.67 9.01 -23.60
CA PHE A 590 -13.42 8.27 -24.85
C PHE A 590 -14.72 7.96 -25.61
N SER A 591 -15.78 7.54 -24.91
CA SER A 591 -17.08 7.28 -25.56
C SER A 591 -17.68 8.54 -26.18
N ARG A 592 -17.57 9.69 -25.50
CA ARG A 592 -17.94 11.01 -26.03
C ARG A 592 -17.08 11.41 -27.22
N PHE A 593 -15.77 11.15 -27.17
CA PHE A 593 -14.85 11.39 -28.29
C PHE A 593 -15.33 10.63 -29.54
N PHE A 594 -15.51 9.31 -29.45
CA PHE A 594 -15.91 8.51 -30.61
C PHE A 594 -17.31 8.87 -31.12
N PHE A 595 -18.23 9.24 -30.22
CA PHE A 595 -19.55 9.74 -30.66
C PHE A 595 -19.45 11.08 -31.38
N GLY A 596 -18.73 12.05 -30.82
CA GLY A 596 -18.51 13.34 -31.46
C GLY A 596 -17.80 13.21 -32.80
N ARG A 597 -16.82 12.32 -32.90
CA ARG A 597 -16.12 12.00 -34.14
C ARG A 597 -17.07 11.42 -35.21
N ALA A 598 -17.92 10.46 -34.84
CA ALA A 598 -18.91 9.90 -35.77
C ALA A 598 -19.92 10.96 -36.25
N LEU A 599 -20.38 11.84 -35.35
CA LEU A 599 -21.25 12.97 -35.68
C LEU A 599 -20.59 13.96 -36.64
N LEU A 600 -19.31 14.28 -36.41
CA LEU A 600 -18.54 15.18 -37.26
C LEU A 600 -18.42 14.63 -38.68
N HIS A 601 -18.10 13.34 -38.83
CA HIS A 601 -18.05 12.68 -40.14
C HIS A 601 -19.42 12.57 -40.83
N ASP A 602 -20.52 12.54 -40.06
CA ASP A 602 -21.89 12.62 -40.60
C ASP A 602 -22.34 14.06 -40.92
N GLY A 603 -21.48 15.07 -40.69
CA GLY A 603 -21.76 16.49 -40.95
C GLY A 603 -22.44 17.25 -39.82
N GLN A 604 -22.64 16.62 -38.65
CA GLN A 604 -23.34 17.20 -37.49
C GLN A 604 -22.37 17.93 -36.55
N CYS A 605 -21.78 19.03 -37.02
CA CYS A 605 -20.66 19.71 -36.34
C CYS A 605 -21.01 20.26 -34.95
N GLU A 606 -22.19 20.86 -34.77
CA GLU A 606 -22.59 21.44 -33.48
C GLU A 606 -22.79 20.37 -32.39
N GLU A 607 -23.41 19.24 -32.74
CA GLU A 607 -23.60 18.12 -31.83
C GLU A 607 -22.27 17.44 -31.49
N ALA A 608 -21.35 17.34 -32.46
CA ALA A 608 -19.99 16.86 -32.21
C ALA A 608 -19.27 17.71 -31.16
N LEU A 609 -19.33 19.04 -31.28
CA LEU A 609 -18.72 19.97 -30.32
C LEU A 609 -19.29 19.84 -28.90
N LYS A 610 -20.59 19.58 -28.75
CA LYS A 610 -21.19 19.31 -27.44
C LYS A 610 -20.61 18.06 -26.78
N GLN A 611 -20.28 17.03 -27.58
CA GLN A 611 -19.62 15.84 -27.06
C GLN A 611 -18.18 16.13 -26.65
N PHE A 612 -17.44 16.91 -27.46
CA PHE A 612 -16.05 17.27 -27.19
C PHE A 612 -15.85 18.16 -25.96
N ASN A 613 -16.82 19.01 -25.65
CA ASN A 613 -16.72 20.03 -24.60
C ASN A 613 -17.49 19.70 -23.32
N SER A 614 -17.95 18.46 -23.16
CA SER A 614 -18.66 18.09 -21.94
C SER A 614 -17.74 18.15 -20.72
N SER A 615 -18.19 18.83 -19.67
CA SER A 615 -17.43 19.11 -18.45
C SER A 615 -17.63 18.09 -17.34
N ASP A 616 -17.97 16.84 -17.66
CA ASP A 616 -18.19 15.78 -16.66
C ASP A 616 -16.86 15.18 -16.17
N ARG A 617 -16.07 16.01 -15.48
CA ARG A 617 -14.79 15.66 -14.83
C ARG A 617 -13.63 15.31 -15.76
N CYS A 618 -13.82 14.80 -16.97
CA CYS A 618 -12.73 14.56 -17.93
C CYS A 618 -13.22 14.83 -19.35
N THR A 619 -12.51 15.68 -20.09
CA THR A 619 -12.83 15.92 -21.51
C THR A 619 -12.12 14.90 -22.41
N PRO A 620 -12.62 14.68 -23.64
CA PRO A 620 -11.89 13.98 -24.70
C PRO A 620 -10.43 14.42 -24.86
N ALA A 621 -10.16 15.72 -24.86
CA ALA A 621 -8.81 16.24 -25.02
C ALA A 621 -7.90 15.83 -23.85
N ILE A 622 -8.40 15.91 -22.61
CA ILE A 622 -7.68 15.44 -21.41
C ILE A 622 -7.41 13.93 -21.50
N ALA A 623 -8.42 13.13 -21.84
CA ALA A 623 -8.28 11.67 -21.93
C ALA A 623 -7.24 11.24 -22.97
N LEU A 624 -7.19 11.92 -24.12
CA LEU A 624 -6.16 11.67 -25.15
C LEU A 624 -4.76 12.04 -24.66
N CYS A 625 -4.62 13.15 -23.93
CA CYS A 625 -3.32 13.59 -23.40
C CYS A 625 -2.84 12.75 -22.22
N LYS A 626 -3.74 12.09 -21.46
CA LYS A 626 -3.40 11.14 -20.38
C LYS A 626 -2.61 9.93 -20.88
N GLU A 627 -2.90 9.46 -22.10
CA GLU A 627 -2.21 8.30 -22.70
C GLU A 627 -1.54 8.69 -24.04
N PRO A 628 -0.29 9.21 -24.05
CA PRO A 628 0.31 9.73 -25.27
C PRO A 628 0.48 8.65 -26.35
N SER A 629 0.07 8.90 -27.59
CA SER A 629 0.35 7.99 -28.70
C SER A 629 0.24 8.72 -30.03
N GLU A 630 0.84 8.16 -31.09
CA GLU A 630 0.65 8.69 -32.45
C GLU A 630 -0.83 8.72 -32.85
N GLU A 631 -1.60 7.71 -32.44
CA GLU A 631 -3.04 7.64 -32.63
C GLU A 631 -3.75 8.79 -31.91
N HIS A 632 -3.49 8.97 -30.62
CA HIS A 632 -4.15 10.00 -29.84
C HIS A 632 -3.76 11.41 -30.29
N ARG A 633 -2.53 11.63 -30.78
CA ARG A 633 -2.13 12.90 -31.39
C ARG A 633 -2.92 13.22 -32.66
N ARG A 634 -3.28 12.22 -33.47
CA ARG A 634 -4.16 12.42 -34.64
C ARG A 634 -5.58 12.80 -34.20
N TYR A 635 -6.13 12.08 -33.24
CA TYR A 635 -7.43 12.40 -32.64
C TYR A 635 -7.47 13.77 -31.97
N LEU A 636 -6.38 14.17 -31.32
CA LEU A 636 -6.27 15.49 -30.71
C LEU A 636 -6.28 16.59 -31.77
N LYS A 637 -5.61 16.40 -32.91
CA LYS A 637 -5.71 17.34 -34.05
C LYS A 637 -7.14 17.46 -34.57
N GLU A 638 -7.86 16.35 -34.72
CA GLU A 638 -9.28 16.39 -35.12
C GLU A 638 -10.13 17.21 -34.13
N LEU A 639 -9.85 17.13 -32.82
CA LEU A 639 -10.51 17.97 -31.81
C LEU A 639 -10.16 19.46 -31.95
N VAL A 640 -8.89 19.78 -32.22
CA VAL A 640 -8.45 21.15 -32.48
C VAL A 640 -9.14 21.72 -33.71
N ASP A 641 -9.10 20.99 -34.82
CA ASP A 641 -9.72 21.40 -36.09
C ASP A 641 -11.24 21.60 -35.95
N ALA A 642 -11.89 20.81 -35.11
CA ALA A 642 -13.32 20.95 -34.80
C ALA A 642 -13.63 22.13 -33.86
N GLY A 643 -12.63 22.74 -33.22
CA GLY A 643 -12.82 23.86 -32.28
C GLY A 643 -13.15 23.44 -30.84
N ALA A 644 -12.70 22.28 -30.39
CA ALA A 644 -12.87 21.83 -29.00
C ALA A 644 -12.25 22.81 -27.99
N ASN A 645 -12.75 22.83 -26.76
CA ASN A 645 -12.22 23.65 -25.67
C ASN A 645 -11.16 22.86 -24.90
N LEU A 646 -9.90 23.29 -25.01
CA LEU A 646 -8.75 22.61 -24.41
C LEU A 646 -8.38 23.16 -23.02
N ASP A 647 -8.99 24.28 -22.61
CA ASP A 647 -8.78 24.93 -21.30
C ASP A 647 -9.68 24.34 -20.19
N LEU A 648 -10.54 23.37 -20.53
CA LEU A 648 -11.34 22.67 -19.53
C LEU A 648 -10.43 21.82 -18.64
N THR A 649 -10.70 21.85 -17.34
CA THR A 649 -9.95 21.10 -16.34
C THR A 649 -10.68 19.85 -15.89
N ASP A 650 -9.93 18.85 -15.45
CA ASP A 650 -10.48 17.67 -14.81
C ASP A 650 -10.80 17.86 -13.32
N GLU A 651 -11.21 16.79 -12.63
CA GLU A 651 -11.45 16.79 -11.18
C GLU A 651 -10.22 17.21 -10.34
N ASN A 652 -9.01 17.09 -10.90
CA ASN A 652 -7.75 17.48 -10.29
C ASN A 652 -7.29 18.87 -10.73
N SER A 653 -8.15 19.61 -11.43
CA SER A 653 -7.85 20.93 -11.98
C SER A 653 -6.74 20.90 -13.04
N TYR A 654 -6.51 19.76 -13.71
CA TYR A 654 -5.53 19.62 -14.78
C TYR A 654 -6.20 19.71 -16.16
N THR A 655 -5.55 20.43 -17.06
CA THR A 655 -5.95 20.63 -18.46
C THR A 655 -5.33 19.57 -19.37
N ALA A 656 -5.71 19.57 -20.65
CA ALA A 656 -5.03 18.75 -21.66
C ALA A 656 -3.52 19.10 -21.77
N LEU A 657 -3.16 20.37 -21.60
CA LEU A 657 -1.78 20.83 -21.63
C LEU A 657 -0.95 20.25 -20.48
N ASP A 658 -1.51 20.22 -19.26
CA ASP A 658 -0.85 19.64 -18.09
C ASP A 658 -0.46 18.18 -18.35
N TYR A 659 -1.38 17.36 -18.85
CA TYR A 659 -1.11 15.94 -19.12
C TYR A 659 -0.13 15.73 -20.28
N ALA A 660 -0.19 16.56 -21.33
CA ALA A 660 0.80 16.49 -22.41
C ALA A 660 2.23 16.75 -21.88
N VAL A 661 2.38 17.75 -21.00
CA VAL A 661 3.66 18.08 -20.36
C VAL A 661 4.10 16.99 -19.38
N PHE A 662 3.20 16.49 -18.53
CA PHE A 662 3.48 15.42 -17.55
C PHE A 662 4.06 14.19 -18.23
N ASN A 663 3.45 13.80 -19.34
CA ASN A 663 3.86 12.63 -20.12
C ASN A 663 5.09 12.89 -21.01
N GLY A 664 5.53 14.15 -21.14
CA GLY A 664 6.67 14.53 -21.99
C GLY A 664 6.38 14.38 -23.49
N ASP A 665 5.11 14.38 -23.91
CA ASP A 665 4.73 14.33 -25.32
C ASP A 665 4.74 15.75 -25.90
N SER A 666 5.93 16.21 -26.31
CA SER A 666 6.10 17.54 -26.89
C SER A 666 5.27 17.77 -28.15
N ALA A 667 4.93 16.71 -28.90
CA ALA A 667 4.08 16.82 -30.07
C ALA A 667 2.61 17.05 -29.67
N ALA A 668 2.10 16.34 -28.66
CA ALA A 668 0.78 16.63 -28.09
C ALA A 668 0.74 18.03 -27.47
N GLU A 669 1.78 18.42 -26.72
CA GLU A 669 1.93 19.76 -26.14
C GLU A 669 1.79 20.83 -27.23
N GLN A 670 2.50 20.68 -28.36
CA GLN A 670 2.40 21.62 -29.48
C GLN A 670 0.98 21.68 -30.06
N ILE A 671 0.33 20.53 -30.28
CA ILE A 671 -1.05 20.48 -30.81
C ILE A 671 -2.03 21.19 -29.87
N VAL A 672 -1.91 20.96 -28.55
CA VAL A 672 -2.77 21.65 -27.57
C VAL A 672 -2.52 23.16 -27.62
N LEU A 673 -1.26 23.59 -27.62
CA LEU A 673 -0.91 25.00 -27.70
C LEU A 673 -1.46 25.65 -28.97
N GLU A 674 -1.37 24.99 -30.13
CA GLU A 674 -1.94 25.46 -31.38
C GLU A 674 -3.47 25.68 -31.27
N GLY A 675 -4.20 24.74 -30.64
CA GLY A 675 -5.63 24.90 -30.40
C GLY A 675 -5.99 26.02 -29.42
N LEU A 676 -5.16 26.23 -28.39
CA LEU A 676 -5.32 27.35 -27.46
C LEU A 676 -5.09 28.70 -28.16
N HIS A 677 -4.07 28.80 -29.02
CA HIS A 677 -3.81 30.01 -29.81
C HIS A 677 -5.02 30.43 -30.65
N GLN A 678 -5.75 29.48 -31.23
CA GLN A 678 -6.90 29.75 -32.10
C GLN A 678 -8.11 30.34 -31.35
N LYS A 679 -8.20 30.13 -30.03
CA LYS A 679 -9.36 30.54 -29.21
C LYS A 679 -9.12 31.74 -28.31
N LEU A 680 -7.86 32.02 -27.96
CA LEU A 680 -7.55 33.09 -27.02
C LEU A 680 -7.70 34.47 -27.68
N GLU A 681 -8.34 35.40 -26.96
CA GLU A 681 -8.39 36.82 -27.30
C GLU A 681 -7.43 37.62 -26.39
N GLY A 682 -6.85 38.71 -26.93
CA GLY A 682 -5.93 39.61 -26.20
C GLY A 682 -4.45 39.25 -26.37
N ASP A 683 -3.66 39.34 -25.29
CA ASP A 683 -2.23 38.97 -25.28
C ASP A 683 -2.05 37.45 -25.21
N VAL A 684 -2.37 36.79 -26.34
CA VAL A 684 -2.33 35.33 -26.51
C VAL A 684 -0.95 34.76 -26.20
N GLY A 685 0.10 35.43 -26.66
CA GLY A 685 1.49 34.97 -26.48
C GLY A 685 1.88 34.87 -25.01
N ARG A 686 1.55 35.90 -24.21
CA ARG A 686 1.84 35.88 -22.77
C ARG A 686 1.07 34.79 -22.02
N LYS A 687 -0.23 34.65 -22.28
CA LYS A 687 -1.09 33.63 -21.62
C LYS A 687 -0.57 32.22 -21.87
N ILE A 688 -0.15 31.93 -23.09
CA ILE A 688 0.36 30.61 -23.45
C ILE A 688 1.69 30.29 -22.77
N VAL A 689 2.61 31.26 -22.74
CA VAL A 689 3.87 31.10 -22.01
C VAL A 689 3.62 30.84 -20.52
N GLU A 690 2.62 31.51 -19.94
CA GLU A 690 2.23 31.31 -18.55
C GLU A 690 1.64 29.92 -18.29
N SER A 691 0.66 29.46 -19.09
CA SER A 691 0.08 28.12 -18.96
C SER A 691 1.14 27.02 -19.13
N GLN A 692 2.06 27.20 -20.08
CA GLN A 692 3.15 26.25 -20.31
C GLN A 692 4.14 26.22 -19.14
N ARG A 693 4.44 27.40 -18.54
CA ARG A 693 5.27 27.50 -17.33
C ARG A 693 4.60 26.81 -16.15
N GLU A 694 3.30 27.00 -15.95
CA GLU A 694 2.55 26.33 -14.87
C GLU A 694 2.53 24.81 -15.03
N ALA A 695 2.24 24.30 -16.24
CA ALA A 695 2.24 22.87 -16.50
C ALA A 695 3.60 22.22 -16.20
N ARG A 696 4.70 22.89 -16.60
CA ARG A 696 6.07 22.46 -16.27
C ARG A 696 6.38 22.52 -14.78
N LEU A 697 5.90 23.56 -14.10
CA LEU A 697 6.06 23.69 -12.64
C LEU A 697 5.36 22.55 -11.91
N ARG A 698 4.10 22.24 -12.28
CA ARG A 698 3.34 21.13 -11.69
C ARG A 698 4.01 19.77 -11.94
N LYS A 699 4.55 19.55 -13.15
CA LYS A 699 5.34 18.35 -13.46
C LYS A 699 6.55 18.21 -12.54
N ALA A 700 7.33 19.28 -12.44
CA ALA A 700 8.58 19.24 -11.70
C ALA A 700 8.33 19.11 -10.18
N TYR A 701 7.22 19.63 -9.67
CA TYR A 701 6.73 19.35 -8.31
C TYR A 701 6.53 17.86 -8.06
N ARG A 702 5.82 17.18 -8.98
CA ARG A 702 5.58 15.74 -8.87
C ARG A 702 6.89 14.95 -8.89
N GLU A 703 7.79 15.27 -9.81
CA GLU A 703 9.09 14.60 -9.92
C GLU A 703 9.96 14.80 -8.68
N LEU A 704 10.13 16.05 -8.22
CA LEU A 704 10.98 16.35 -7.07
C LEU A 704 10.38 15.82 -5.77
N PHE A 705 9.11 16.15 -5.51
CA PHE A 705 8.53 15.92 -4.20
C PHE A 705 8.09 14.46 -4.03
N GLN A 706 7.43 13.88 -5.05
CA GLN A 706 6.88 12.53 -4.98
C GLN A 706 7.87 11.46 -5.44
N GLU A 707 8.62 11.68 -6.52
CA GLU A 707 9.52 10.64 -7.07
C GLU A 707 10.91 10.65 -6.44
N LYS A 708 11.42 11.81 -5.99
CA LYS A 708 12.77 11.93 -5.42
C LYS A 708 12.78 11.99 -3.89
N MET A 709 12.07 12.95 -3.29
CA MET A 709 12.14 13.20 -1.84
C MET A 709 11.34 12.18 -1.01
N ARG A 710 10.12 11.85 -1.42
CA ARG A 710 9.25 10.91 -0.69
C ARG A 710 9.87 9.53 -0.42
N PRO A 711 10.61 8.88 -1.35
CA PRO A 711 11.32 7.63 -1.05
C PRO A 711 12.40 7.75 0.04
N VAL A 712 12.90 8.95 0.32
CA VAL A 712 13.79 9.21 1.46
C VAL A 712 12.99 9.25 2.76
N LEU A 713 11.84 9.95 2.76
CA LEU A 713 10.92 10.00 3.91
C LEU A 713 10.43 8.61 4.32
N LEU A 714 10.04 7.78 3.35
CA LEU A 714 9.53 6.41 3.61
C LEU A 714 10.58 5.47 4.19
N ARG A 715 11.85 5.63 3.82
CA ARG A 715 12.93 4.79 4.38
C ARG A 715 13.22 5.11 5.84
N GLY A 716 12.92 6.34 6.27
CA GLY A 716 13.28 6.82 7.60
C GLY A 716 14.78 6.79 7.86
N GLY A 717 15.16 7.04 9.10
CA GLY A 717 16.56 7.02 9.53
C GLY A 717 16.92 8.04 10.59
N GLY A 718 15.93 8.64 11.26
CA GLY A 718 16.14 9.67 12.26
C GLY A 718 16.92 10.86 11.67
N HIS A 719 17.97 11.28 12.36
CA HIS A 719 18.79 12.44 11.99
C HIS A 719 19.41 12.38 10.58
N LYS A 720 19.51 11.20 9.95
CA LYS A 720 20.04 11.07 8.57
C LYS A 720 18.99 11.38 7.50
N THR A 721 17.70 11.36 7.84
CA THR A 721 16.61 11.56 6.88
C THR A 721 16.70 12.95 6.25
N GLN A 722 16.89 14.00 7.04
CA GLN A 722 16.96 15.38 6.61
C GLN A 722 18.22 15.65 5.77
N GLU A 723 19.36 15.10 6.16
CA GLU A 723 20.58 15.13 5.37
C GLU A 723 20.36 14.51 3.98
N ASN A 724 19.75 13.33 3.93
CA ASN A 724 19.45 12.65 2.68
C ASN A 724 18.45 13.44 1.82
N LEU A 725 17.45 14.09 2.43
CA LEU A 725 16.47 14.93 1.72
C LEU A 725 17.16 16.14 1.07
N ARG A 726 18.01 16.83 1.82
CA ARG A 726 18.82 17.95 1.33
C ARG A 726 19.67 17.52 0.14
N ARG A 727 20.39 16.41 0.29
CA ARG A 727 21.24 15.85 -0.78
C ARG A 727 20.45 15.50 -2.05
N VAL A 728 19.32 14.81 -1.89
CA VAL A 728 18.51 14.37 -3.05
C VAL A 728 17.90 15.57 -3.77
N TYR A 729 17.43 16.57 -3.03
CA TYR A 729 16.87 17.79 -3.61
C TYR A 729 17.95 18.60 -4.34
N ASP A 730 19.09 18.86 -3.70
CA ASP A 730 20.22 19.59 -4.29
C ASP A 730 20.72 18.90 -5.56
N ASN A 731 20.90 17.58 -5.53
CA ASN A 731 21.33 16.81 -6.70
C ASN A 731 20.32 16.91 -7.85
N ALA A 732 19.02 16.85 -7.55
CA ALA A 732 17.99 16.97 -8.58
C ALA A 732 17.97 18.38 -9.24
N LEU A 733 18.25 19.44 -8.49
CA LEU A 733 18.45 20.79 -9.04
C LEU A 733 19.80 20.93 -9.76
N ALA A 734 20.82 20.19 -9.33
CA ALA A 734 22.14 20.17 -9.97
C ALA A 734 22.10 19.49 -11.35
N GLU A 735 21.33 18.43 -11.50
CA GLU A 735 21.19 17.62 -12.71
C GLU A 735 20.28 18.28 -13.78
N ASP A 736 19.29 19.09 -13.37
CA ASP A 736 18.29 19.66 -14.27
C ASP A 736 18.25 21.20 -14.18
N LYS A 737 18.74 21.86 -15.23
CA LYS A 737 18.77 23.32 -15.33
C LYS A 737 17.36 23.93 -15.27
N GLY A 738 16.36 23.30 -15.90
CA GLY A 738 14.99 23.80 -15.90
C GLY A 738 14.38 23.77 -14.50
N LYS A 739 14.63 22.70 -13.73
CA LYS A 739 14.23 22.64 -12.31
C LYS A 739 14.92 23.71 -11.48
N ARG A 740 16.22 23.97 -11.70
CA ARG A 740 16.95 25.03 -10.99
C ARG A 740 16.42 26.44 -11.27
N GLU A 741 15.90 26.67 -12.47
CA GLU A 741 15.25 27.95 -12.81
C GLU A 741 13.86 28.06 -12.15
N MET A 742 13.16 26.94 -11.97
CA MET A 742 11.82 26.90 -11.35
C MET A 742 11.83 26.88 -9.82
N PHE A 743 12.85 26.33 -9.17
CA PHE A 743 12.91 26.14 -7.73
C PHE A 743 14.24 26.61 -7.14
N ASP A 744 14.14 27.36 -6.04
CA ASP A 744 15.30 27.82 -5.28
C ASP A 744 15.90 26.71 -4.40
N GLN A 745 17.19 26.84 -4.07
CA GLN A 745 17.88 25.93 -3.14
C GLN A 745 17.52 26.22 -1.68
N LEU A 746 17.76 25.25 -0.80
CA LEU A 746 17.64 25.48 0.65
C LEU A 746 18.68 26.49 1.11
N LYS A 747 18.21 27.63 1.62
CA LYS A 747 19.03 28.67 2.26
C LYS A 747 18.72 28.73 3.74
N PHE A 748 19.61 29.28 4.54
CA PHE A 748 19.35 29.52 5.95
C PHE A 748 20.09 30.77 6.42
N VAL A 749 19.63 31.35 7.52
CA VAL A 749 20.37 32.34 8.30
C VAL A 749 20.89 31.63 9.55
N ARG A 750 22.19 31.73 9.85
CA ARG A 750 22.71 31.22 11.14
C ARG A 750 22.03 31.94 12.30
N TYR A 751 21.61 31.20 13.32
CA TYR A 751 20.88 31.78 14.44
C TYR A 751 21.68 32.86 15.17
N SER A 752 23.00 32.68 15.33
CA SER A 752 23.90 33.69 15.88
C SER A 752 23.94 34.98 15.05
N ASN A 753 23.96 34.88 13.73
CA ASN A 753 23.91 36.04 12.83
C ASN A 753 22.56 36.74 12.89
N PHE A 754 21.46 35.98 13.00
CA PHE A 754 20.12 36.52 13.16
C PHE A 754 19.99 37.36 14.44
N LEU A 755 20.49 36.84 15.58
CA LEU A 755 20.51 37.58 16.85
C LEU A 755 21.35 38.86 16.76
N ASN A 756 22.51 38.78 16.12
CA ASN A 756 23.39 39.94 15.94
C ASN A 756 22.77 41.02 15.04
N PHE A 757 21.89 40.64 14.11
CA PHE A 757 21.23 41.58 13.21
C PHE A 757 20.09 42.36 13.89
N GLY A 758 19.40 41.77 14.87
CA GLY A 758 18.46 42.48 15.75
C GLY A 758 17.08 42.80 15.16
N ARG A 759 16.77 42.32 13.95
CA ARG A 759 15.46 42.45 13.27
C ARG A 759 15.31 41.34 12.22
N LEU A 760 14.17 41.25 11.52
CA LEU A 760 14.05 40.33 10.38
C LEU A 760 14.94 40.81 9.20
N PRO A 761 15.91 40.02 8.72
CA PRO A 761 16.71 40.37 7.55
C PRO A 761 15.93 40.16 6.26
N ARG A 762 16.09 41.08 5.31
CA ARG A 762 15.64 40.92 3.93
C ARG A 762 16.66 40.08 3.15
N SER A 763 16.24 39.37 2.11
CA SER A 763 17.16 38.61 1.25
C SER A 763 18.31 39.43 0.65
N SER A 764 18.14 40.74 0.47
CA SER A 764 19.21 41.64 0.02
C SER A 764 20.23 42.03 1.10
N ASP A 765 19.98 41.70 2.38
CA ASP A 765 20.92 42.01 3.48
C ASP A 765 22.13 41.03 3.49
N GLY A 766 22.10 39.96 2.70
CA GLY A 766 23.24 39.05 2.52
C GLY A 766 23.50 38.08 3.68
N LEU A 767 22.54 37.94 4.60
CA LEU A 767 22.64 37.01 5.75
C LEU A 767 22.30 35.56 5.40
N ALA A 768 21.45 35.34 4.39
CA ALA A 768 21.03 34.00 3.98
C ALA A 768 22.09 33.34 3.10
N GLN A 769 22.43 32.09 3.40
CA GLN A 769 23.43 31.30 2.68
C GLN A 769 22.83 29.98 2.20
N PRO A 770 23.18 29.49 1.00
CA PRO A 770 22.76 28.17 0.55
C PRO A 770 23.40 27.09 1.43
N LEU A 771 22.64 26.05 1.77
CA LEU A 771 23.15 24.88 2.47
C LEU A 771 23.78 23.95 1.43
N MET A 772 25.12 23.90 1.38
CA MET A 772 25.84 23.09 0.40
C MET A 772 26.12 21.68 0.94
N THR A 773 25.70 20.66 0.19
CA THR A 773 26.00 19.24 0.51
C THR A 773 27.32 18.81 -0.13
N GLY A 774 28.31 18.34 0.67
CA GLY A 774 29.63 17.93 0.15
C GLY A 774 29.65 16.58 -0.58
N PRO A 775 30.67 16.26 -1.41
CA PRO A 775 30.72 15.04 -2.26
C PRO A 775 30.70 13.69 -1.52
N GLN A 776 30.92 13.68 -0.20
CA GLN A 776 30.96 12.46 0.64
C GLN A 776 29.95 12.49 1.81
N GLY A 777 28.99 13.42 1.83
CA GLY A 777 28.06 13.56 2.96
C GLY A 777 28.68 14.17 4.23
N CYS A 778 29.94 14.63 4.17
CA CYS A 778 30.51 15.45 5.22
C CYS A 778 30.25 16.92 4.90
N TYR A 779 29.45 17.58 5.74
CA TYR A 779 29.44 19.03 5.77
C TYR A 779 30.84 19.52 6.22
N GLY A 780 31.38 20.58 5.60
CA GLY A 780 32.65 21.16 6.05
C GLY A 780 32.59 21.61 7.51
N GLU A 781 33.73 21.75 8.20
CA GLU A 781 33.87 22.10 9.64
C GLU A 781 33.12 23.37 10.13
N ALA A 782 32.39 24.07 9.25
CA ALA A 782 31.57 25.25 9.52
C ALA A 782 30.06 25.03 9.26
N SER A 783 29.53 23.82 9.46
CA SER A 783 28.18 23.44 9.03
C SER A 783 27.05 23.78 10.00
N VAL A 784 25.89 24.11 9.43
CA VAL A 784 24.60 24.04 10.12
C VAL A 784 24.08 22.61 9.97
N ASP A 785 23.79 21.96 11.08
CA ASP A 785 23.31 20.59 11.10
C ASP A 785 21.78 20.54 11.26
N PHE A 786 21.20 21.56 11.91
CA PHE A 786 19.78 21.66 12.24
C PHE A 786 19.15 22.96 11.74
N VAL A 787 17.97 22.91 11.11
CA VAL A 787 17.26 24.04 10.51
C VAL A 787 15.82 24.12 11.02
N ILE A 788 15.45 25.28 11.57
CA ILE A 788 14.08 25.60 11.96
C ILE A 788 13.41 26.42 10.85
N PHE A 789 12.29 25.92 10.33
CA PHE A 789 11.38 26.66 9.44
C PHE A 789 10.41 27.50 10.26
N PHE A 790 10.37 28.81 10.01
CA PHE A 790 9.36 29.69 10.61
C PHE A 790 8.19 29.93 9.67
N SER A 791 7.00 29.53 10.11
CA SER A 791 5.72 29.87 9.47
C SER A 791 5.06 31.03 10.23
N TYR A 792 4.82 32.15 9.56
CA TYR A 792 4.35 33.37 10.24
C TYR A 792 3.60 34.31 9.30
N ARG A 793 2.87 35.27 9.87
CA ARG A 793 2.16 36.30 9.10
C ARG A 793 3.00 37.56 8.95
N TRP A 794 2.80 38.24 7.83
CA TRP A 794 3.25 39.61 7.65
C TRP A 794 2.25 40.55 8.34
N ILE A 795 2.69 41.22 9.41
CA ILE A 795 1.79 41.94 10.33
C ILE A 795 1.73 43.45 10.11
N ASN A 796 2.67 44.02 9.35
CA ASN A 796 2.72 45.46 9.12
C ASN A 796 2.11 45.84 7.77
N LYS A 797 1.17 46.79 7.78
CA LYS A 797 0.45 47.30 6.60
C LYS A 797 0.58 48.83 6.44
N GLU A 798 1.51 49.47 7.14
CA GLU A 798 1.67 50.92 7.08
C GLU A 798 2.11 51.40 5.69
N GLY A 799 1.49 52.49 5.21
CA GLY A 799 1.88 53.14 3.94
C GLY A 799 1.57 52.35 2.66
N GLY A 800 0.76 51.28 2.72
CA GLY A 800 0.41 50.44 1.57
C GLY A 800 1.49 49.44 1.16
N ILE A 801 2.60 49.36 1.89
CA ILE A 801 3.65 48.35 1.72
C ILE A 801 3.44 47.30 2.81
N SER A 802 3.23 46.04 2.41
CA SER A 802 3.15 44.93 3.36
C SER A 802 4.57 44.57 3.79
N LEU A 803 4.87 44.67 5.08
CA LEU A 803 6.15 44.24 5.66
C LEU A 803 5.92 43.05 6.61
N PRO A 804 6.91 42.14 6.73
CA PRO A 804 6.78 40.95 7.56
C PRO A 804 6.63 41.29 9.05
N ASP A 805 7.21 42.41 9.49
CA ASP A 805 7.26 42.82 10.89
C ASP A 805 6.86 44.29 11.09
N ASP A 806 6.45 44.61 12.32
CA ASP A 806 6.09 45.95 12.75
C ASP A 806 7.30 46.77 13.24
N MET A 807 7.08 48.05 13.56
CA MET A 807 8.13 48.94 14.07
C MET A 807 8.72 48.48 15.42
N MET A 808 8.04 47.57 16.13
CA MET A 808 8.48 47.01 17.41
C MET A 808 9.23 45.68 17.24
N ASN A 809 9.46 45.23 16.00
CA ASN A 809 10.08 43.95 15.67
C ASN A 809 9.36 42.78 16.36
N THR A 810 8.03 42.81 16.44
CA THR A 810 7.23 41.81 17.16
C THR A 810 7.50 40.38 16.68
N GLN A 811 7.53 40.14 15.36
CA GLN A 811 7.80 38.79 14.83
C GLN A 811 9.24 38.35 15.10
N TYR A 812 10.22 39.24 14.95
CA TYR A 812 11.61 38.95 15.33
C TYR A 812 11.70 38.49 16.80
N HIS A 813 11.12 39.24 17.73
CA HIS A 813 11.14 38.88 19.15
C HIS A 813 10.40 37.56 19.42
N ARG A 814 9.29 37.29 18.71
CA ARG A 814 8.58 36.01 18.81
C ARG A 814 9.41 34.84 18.28
N MET A 815 10.13 35.01 17.15
CA MET A 815 11.03 33.98 16.62
C MET A 815 12.16 33.67 17.60
N VAL A 816 12.80 34.71 18.16
CA VAL A 816 13.86 34.54 19.18
C VAL A 816 13.32 33.80 20.39
N ALA A 817 12.20 34.25 20.98
CA ALA A 817 11.60 33.62 22.14
C ALA A 817 11.26 32.13 21.89
N ALA A 818 10.67 31.83 20.74
CA ALA A 818 10.35 30.47 20.33
C ALA A 818 11.60 29.61 20.13
N THR A 819 12.65 30.12 19.48
CA THR A 819 13.92 29.38 19.32
C THR A 819 14.60 29.10 20.66
N GLU A 820 14.65 30.07 21.57
CA GLU A 820 15.23 29.86 22.91
C GLU A 820 14.45 28.81 23.72
N GLU A 821 13.12 28.85 23.65
CA GLU A 821 12.29 27.84 24.30
C GLU A 821 12.48 26.46 23.67
N PHE A 822 12.57 26.38 22.34
CA PHE A 822 12.86 25.15 21.62
C PHE A 822 14.21 24.54 22.05
N LEU A 823 15.28 25.34 22.10
CA LEU A 823 16.60 24.89 22.54
C LEU A 823 16.60 24.38 23.98
N ARG A 824 15.78 24.97 24.85
CA ARG A 824 15.60 24.51 26.24
C ARG A 824 14.87 23.16 26.31
N LEU A 825 13.87 22.94 25.46
CA LEU A 825 13.17 21.65 25.34
C LEU A 825 14.06 20.57 24.71
N HIS A 826 14.91 20.96 23.77
CA HIS A 826 15.79 20.08 22.99
C HIS A 826 17.26 20.31 23.30
N GLY A 827 17.68 20.03 24.54
CA GLY A 827 19.04 20.30 25.04
C GLY A 827 20.19 19.56 24.33
N ARG A 828 19.90 18.73 23.32
CA ARG A 828 20.89 18.08 22.44
C ARG A 828 21.22 18.89 21.18
N THR A 829 20.42 19.90 20.84
CA THR A 829 20.63 20.73 19.65
C THR A 829 21.70 21.78 19.90
N ASP A 830 22.76 21.77 19.10
CA ASP A 830 23.85 22.75 19.20
C ASP A 830 23.41 24.10 18.63
N ARG A 831 23.44 25.13 19.49
CA ARG A 831 23.08 26.51 19.15
C ARG A 831 23.95 27.09 18.03
N ASP A 832 25.24 26.76 18.00
CA ASP A 832 26.18 27.33 17.02
C ASP A 832 26.03 26.70 15.63
N LYS A 833 25.37 25.54 15.57
CA LYS A 833 25.05 24.82 14.34
C LYS A 833 23.57 24.94 13.94
N LEU A 834 22.85 25.88 14.54
CA LEU A 834 21.44 26.14 14.25
C LEU A 834 21.27 27.15 13.12
N GLY A 835 20.54 26.75 12.08
CA GLY A 835 20.01 27.62 11.05
C GLY A 835 18.53 27.91 11.26
N ILE A 836 18.09 29.07 10.79
CA ILE A 836 16.68 29.41 10.68
C ILE A 836 16.35 29.73 9.23
N TRP A 837 15.20 29.24 8.77
CA TRP A 837 14.61 29.55 7.48
C TRP A 837 13.39 30.46 7.71
N MET A 838 13.33 31.56 6.96
CA MET A 838 12.18 32.45 6.89
C MET A 838 12.07 33.04 5.49
N ASP A 839 10.85 33.19 4.99
CA ASP A 839 10.56 33.66 3.63
C ASP A 839 11.25 35.00 3.31
N TYR A 840 11.18 36.00 4.19
CA TYR A 840 11.71 37.34 3.93
C TYR A 840 13.23 37.38 3.71
N ALA A 841 13.97 36.49 4.38
CA ALA A 841 15.41 36.40 4.30
C ALA A 841 15.88 35.40 3.24
N CYS A 842 15.20 34.26 3.13
CA CYS A 842 15.65 33.13 2.33
C CYS A 842 15.07 33.13 0.91
N VAL A 843 13.92 33.78 0.68
CA VAL A 843 13.36 33.99 -0.67
C VAL A 843 13.81 35.34 -1.20
N ASN A 844 14.25 35.37 -2.46
CA ASN A 844 14.57 36.61 -3.16
C ASN A 844 13.31 37.50 -3.24
N GLN A 845 13.28 38.58 -2.47
CA GLN A 845 12.10 39.44 -2.37
C GLN A 845 11.92 40.34 -3.61
N ASP A 846 12.96 40.47 -4.43
CA ASP A 846 12.91 41.17 -5.71
C ASP A 846 12.41 40.25 -6.84
N GLU A 847 12.60 38.93 -6.70
CA GLU A 847 12.14 37.92 -7.66
C GLU A 847 11.67 36.63 -6.92
N PRO A 848 10.48 36.64 -6.32
CA PRO A 848 10.09 35.61 -5.34
C PRO A 848 9.61 34.29 -5.96
N ALA A 849 9.41 34.23 -7.27
CA ALA A 849 8.70 33.13 -7.93
C ALA A 849 9.31 31.75 -7.63
N SER A 850 10.63 31.59 -7.78
CA SER A 850 11.32 30.31 -7.56
C SER A 850 11.38 29.91 -6.08
N GLY A 851 11.50 30.87 -5.17
CA GLY A 851 11.49 30.62 -3.73
C GLY A 851 10.11 30.24 -3.21
N VAL A 852 9.05 30.94 -3.67
CA VAL A 852 7.65 30.59 -3.37
C VAL A 852 7.31 29.21 -3.93
N ALA A 853 7.75 28.91 -5.15
CA ALA A 853 7.60 27.59 -5.75
C ALA A 853 8.36 26.50 -4.97
N ALA A 854 9.45 26.80 -4.26
CA ALA A 854 10.22 25.80 -3.53
C ALA A 854 9.67 25.48 -2.12
N LEU A 855 8.78 26.31 -1.56
CA LEU A 855 8.37 26.28 -0.14
C LEU A 855 8.06 24.88 0.42
N PRO A 856 7.24 24.03 -0.21
CA PRO A 856 6.92 22.71 0.35
C PRO A 856 8.12 21.77 0.42
N MET A 857 8.99 21.81 -0.59
CA MET A 857 10.21 21.00 -0.64
C MET A 857 11.25 21.53 0.36
N ILE A 858 11.31 22.84 0.56
CA ILE A 858 12.15 23.46 1.59
C ILE A 858 11.69 23.08 3.00
N LEU A 859 10.38 23.18 3.27
CA LEU A 859 9.80 22.81 4.56
C LEU A 859 10.11 21.35 4.90
N ALA A 860 9.97 20.44 3.92
CA ALA A 860 10.31 19.03 4.11
C ALA A 860 11.80 18.75 4.41
N GLN A 861 12.72 19.66 4.04
CA GLN A 861 14.15 19.54 4.33
C GLN A 861 14.55 20.12 5.70
N CYS A 862 13.65 20.84 6.37
CA CYS A 862 13.88 21.42 7.70
C CYS A 862 13.63 20.36 8.78
N ASP A 863 14.31 20.49 9.92
CA ASP A 863 14.20 19.53 11.03
C ASP A 863 13.00 19.84 11.93
N ALA A 864 12.70 21.13 12.10
CA ALA A 864 11.57 21.60 12.88
C ALA A 864 10.80 22.71 12.16
N ILE A 865 9.49 22.73 12.36
CA ILE A 865 8.59 23.81 11.95
C ILE A 865 8.11 24.51 13.22
N ILE A 866 8.20 25.84 13.25
CA ILE A 866 7.60 26.67 14.30
C ILE A 866 6.61 27.64 13.65
N SER A 867 5.33 27.47 13.96
CA SER A 867 4.25 28.33 13.51
C SER A 867 3.96 29.43 14.54
N LEU A 868 4.08 30.68 14.15
CA LEU A 868 3.78 31.84 15.00
C LEU A 868 2.28 32.15 14.95
N VAL A 869 1.49 31.35 15.67
CA VAL A 869 0.01 31.36 15.60
C VAL A 869 -0.60 32.47 16.45
N ASP A 870 -1.41 33.30 15.81
CA ASP A 870 -2.32 34.27 16.45
C ASP A 870 -3.77 33.99 16.03
N ASP A 871 -4.69 34.89 16.36
CA ASP A 871 -6.14 34.75 16.16
C ASP A 871 -6.56 34.63 14.68
N ILE A 872 -5.74 35.10 13.74
CA ILE A 872 -6.03 35.08 12.30
C ILE A 872 -5.04 34.26 11.47
N PHE A 873 -4.09 33.57 12.12
CA PHE A 873 -3.11 32.70 11.44
C PHE A 873 -3.80 31.66 10.55
N TYR A 874 -4.76 30.93 11.09
CA TYR A 874 -5.49 29.87 10.39
C TYR A 874 -6.56 30.36 9.41
N SER A 875 -6.75 31.68 9.27
CA SER A 875 -7.57 32.23 8.19
C SER A 875 -6.79 32.32 6.88
N ARG A 876 -5.46 32.45 6.92
CA ARG A 876 -4.62 32.63 5.72
C ARG A 876 -4.28 31.33 5.01
N ALA A 877 -4.52 31.29 3.71
CA ALA A 877 -4.29 30.11 2.88
C ALA A 877 -2.83 29.63 2.88
N TRP A 878 -1.84 30.52 2.68
CA TRP A 878 -0.42 30.14 2.64
C TRP A 878 0.09 29.53 3.96
N CYS A 879 -0.29 30.10 5.11
CA CYS A 879 0.01 29.55 6.43
C CYS A 879 -0.66 28.18 6.64
N CYS A 880 -1.87 28.01 6.12
CA CYS A 880 -2.58 26.74 6.14
C CYS A 880 -1.89 25.67 5.28
N VAL A 881 -1.35 26.02 4.11
CA VAL A 881 -0.55 25.08 3.28
C VAL A 881 0.66 24.57 4.06
N GLU A 882 1.42 25.46 4.69
CA GLU A 882 2.58 25.08 5.54
C GLU A 882 2.16 24.17 6.69
N SER A 883 1.02 24.45 7.32
CA SER A 883 0.46 23.64 8.40
C SER A 883 0.02 22.26 7.93
N ILE A 884 -0.61 22.15 6.75
CA ILE A 884 -0.97 20.86 6.13
C ILE A 884 0.30 20.03 5.89
N ILE A 885 1.36 20.64 5.34
CA ILE A 885 2.61 19.92 5.08
C ILE A 885 3.23 19.44 6.41
N ALA A 886 3.29 20.31 7.43
CA ALA A 886 3.82 19.94 8.74
C ALA A 886 3.01 18.80 9.39
N GLN A 887 1.67 18.86 9.31
CA GLN A 887 0.79 17.79 9.76
C GLN A 887 1.07 16.47 9.02
N THR A 888 1.16 16.51 7.69
CA THR A 888 1.41 15.31 6.89
C THR A 888 2.78 14.72 7.18
N LEU A 889 3.82 15.55 7.29
CA LEU A 889 5.16 15.08 7.62
C LEU A 889 5.22 14.42 9.01
N LYS A 890 4.59 15.05 10.01
CA LYS A 890 4.52 14.50 11.37
C LYS A 890 3.70 13.21 11.44
N LYS A 891 2.51 13.18 10.81
CA LYS A 891 1.60 12.02 10.87
C LYS A 891 2.09 10.79 10.12
N SER A 892 2.73 10.99 8.97
CA SER A 892 3.00 9.89 8.05
C SER A 892 4.44 9.38 8.12
N TYR A 893 5.34 10.16 8.71
CA TYR A 893 6.77 9.82 8.80
C TYR A 893 7.34 9.96 10.21
N ASN A 894 6.79 10.86 11.03
CA ASN A 894 7.26 11.11 12.39
C ASN A 894 8.75 11.49 12.49
N GLU A 895 9.32 12.05 11.41
CA GLU A 895 10.72 12.49 11.33
C GLU A 895 10.88 14.00 11.57
N HIS A 896 9.78 14.77 11.59
CA HIS A 896 9.76 16.23 11.70
C HIS A 896 9.14 16.71 13.01
N LEU A 897 9.76 17.72 13.64
CA LEU A 897 9.18 18.39 14.79
C LEU A 897 8.27 19.53 14.36
N TRP A 898 7.12 19.69 15.01
CA TRP A 898 6.23 20.82 14.75
C TRP A 898 5.69 21.42 16.04
N TYR A 899 5.92 22.73 16.21
CA TYR A 899 5.48 23.53 17.34
C TYR A 899 4.68 24.75 16.89
N GLU A 900 3.77 25.19 17.74
CA GLU A 900 3.12 26.49 17.65
C GLU A 900 3.58 27.39 18.79
N HIS A 901 3.89 28.64 18.48
CA HIS A 901 4.15 29.68 19.49
C HIS A 901 2.89 30.51 19.71
N VAL A 902 2.15 30.20 20.78
CA VAL A 902 0.80 30.72 21.08
C VAL A 902 0.77 31.54 22.37
N PRO A 903 -0.26 32.38 22.58
CA PRO A 903 -0.46 33.05 23.87
C PRO A 903 -0.75 32.03 24.98
N ILE A 904 -0.06 32.14 26.12
CA ILE A 904 -0.29 31.29 27.29
C ILE A 904 -1.56 31.78 28.00
N GLN A 905 -2.57 30.93 28.12
CA GLN A 905 -3.71 31.17 29.02
C GLN A 905 -3.26 30.87 30.46
N LEU A 906 -3.41 31.83 31.37
CA LEU A 906 -3.16 31.65 32.80
C LEU A 906 -4.41 31.07 33.48
N ASP A 907 -4.24 30.12 34.40
CA ASP A 907 -5.30 29.60 35.26
C ASP A 907 -5.99 30.71 36.07
N GLU A 908 -7.23 30.46 36.52
CA GLU A 908 -8.24 31.35 37.16
C GLU A 908 -7.77 32.23 38.35
N SER A 909 -6.49 32.22 38.72
CA SER A 909 -5.93 33.02 39.81
C SER A 909 -5.60 34.49 39.46
N GLY A 910 -5.79 34.91 38.20
CA GLY A 910 -6.10 36.31 37.86
C GLY A 910 -5.13 37.40 38.33
N ILE A 911 -3.84 37.12 38.53
CA ILE A 911 -2.86 38.15 38.93
C ILE A 911 -1.56 37.98 38.13
N GLY A 912 -1.43 38.76 37.04
CA GLY A 912 -0.15 39.02 36.36
C GLY A 912 -0.18 38.98 34.82
N GLY A 913 -0.61 40.09 34.19
CA GLY A 913 -0.21 40.53 32.84
C GLY A 913 -0.52 39.63 31.63
N GLY A 914 -1.51 40.03 30.83
CA GLY A 914 -1.66 39.52 29.45
C GLY A 914 -0.40 39.83 28.62
N GLY A 915 0.14 38.82 27.92
CA GLY A 915 1.24 39.02 26.96
C GLY A 915 2.34 37.95 26.93
N ARG A 916 2.26 36.86 27.72
CA ARG A 916 3.28 35.80 27.66
C ARG A 916 2.95 34.77 26.56
N TRP A 917 3.89 34.54 25.67
CA TRP A 917 3.82 33.52 24.61
C TRP A 917 4.61 32.28 25.02
N GLY A 918 4.24 31.11 24.50
CA GLY A 918 4.95 29.85 24.76
C GLY A 918 4.74 28.82 23.65
N LEU A 919 5.67 27.86 23.58
CA LEU A 919 5.59 26.74 22.66
C LEU A 919 4.62 25.66 23.16
N ARG A 920 3.80 25.16 22.24
CA ARG A 920 3.08 23.89 22.37
C ARG A 920 3.32 23.04 21.13
N GLU A 921 3.13 21.73 21.24
CA GLU A 921 3.14 20.88 20.05
C GLU A 921 2.02 21.27 19.07
N GLY A 922 2.33 21.25 17.78
CA GLY A 922 1.36 21.54 16.73
C GLY A 922 0.22 20.51 16.70
N PRO A 923 -1.04 20.96 16.55
CA PRO A 923 -2.19 20.08 16.60
C PRO A 923 -2.31 19.26 15.32
N THR A 924 -2.28 17.93 15.45
CA THR A 924 -2.30 17.00 14.32
C THR A 924 -3.71 16.75 13.78
N ASP A 925 -4.77 16.91 14.59
CA ASP A 925 -6.09 16.33 14.27
C ASP A 925 -7.18 17.30 13.83
N PHE A 926 -6.84 18.56 13.55
CA PHE A 926 -7.82 19.50 13.01
C PHE A 926 -7.79 19.54 11.48
N GLN A 927 -8.97 19.68 10.87
CA GLN A 927 -9.12 19.69 9.42
C GLN A 927 -8.99 21.12 8.87
N ILE A 928 -8.16 21.27 7.83
CA ILE A 928 -8.02 22.51 7.07
C ILE A 928 -8.79 22.38 5.75
N VAL A 929 -9.72 23.31 5.50
CA VAL A 929 -10.44 23.43 4.23
C VAL A 929 -9.88 24.65 3.49
N MET A 930 -9.02 24.42 2.50
CA MET A 930 -8.31 25.50 1.79
C MET A 930 -9.19 26.42 0.95
N ALA A 931 -10.34 25.91 0.48
CA ALA A 931 -11.30 26.69 -0.30
C ALA A 931 -11.90 27.88 0.47
N GLU A 932 -11.89 27.82 1.81
CA GLU A 932 -12.50 28.82 2.69
C GLU A 932 -11.47 29.83 3.25
N LYS A 933 -10.21 29.75 2.83
CA LYS A 933 -9.10 30.53 3.40
C LYS A 933 -8.84 31.83 2.65
N ASP A 934 -8.46 32.87 3.39
CA ASP A 934 -8.16 34.20 2.87
C ASP A 934 -6.87 34.19 2.03
N LEU A 935 -6.93 34.85 0.88
CA LEU A 935 -5.80 35.14 0.00
C LEU A 935 -5.66 36.64 -0.23
N THR A 936 -4.42 37.10 -0.37
CA THR A 936 -4.13 38.48 -0.76
C THR A 936 -4.43 38.72 -2.24
N LYS A 937 -4.20 37.70 -3.09
CA LYS A 937 -4.49 37.72 -4.52
C LYS A 937 -5.36 36.53 -4.91
N GLU A 938 -6.67 36.70 -4.81
CA GLU A 938 -7.64 35.61 -4.98
C GLU A 938 -7.48 34.86 -6.32
N GLU A 939 -7.57 35.57 -7.45
CA GLU A 939 -7.54 34.95 -8.78
C GLU A 939 -6.18 34.31 -9.11
N GLU A 940 -5.08 34.88 -8.61
CA GLU A 940 -3.72 34.42 -8.93
C GLU A 940 -3.29 33.22 -8.06
N ASP A 941 -3.63 33.23 -6.77
CA ASP A 941 -3.07 32.29 -5.81
C ASP A 941 -4.00 31.10 -5.50
N ARG A 942 -5.32 31.23 -5.70
CA ARG A 942 -6.28 30.16 -5.38
C ARG A 942 -5.94 28.85 -6.10
N PRO A 943 -5.67 28.82 -7.42
CA PRO A 943 -5.30 27.58 -8.10
C PRO A 943 -3.97 27.00 -7.61
N LYS A 944 -3.03 27.85 -7.18
CA LYS A 944 -1.72 27.42 -6.66
C LYS A 944 -1.87 26.74 -5.30
N VAL A 945 -2.56 27.37 -4.34
CA VAL A 945 -2.70 26.80 -2.99
C VAL A 945 -3.53 25.51 -2.98
N LEU A 946 -4.55 25.39 -3.84
CA LEU A 946 -5.30 24.13 -4.02
C LEU A 946 -4.43 23.01 -4.63
N PHE A 947 -3.56 23.35 -5.57
CA PHE A 947 -2.57 22.41 -6.09
C PHE A 947 -1.61 21.95 -4.99
N LEU A 948 -1.06 22.89 -4.20
CA LEU A 948 -0.13 22.56 -3.11
C LEU A 948 -0.78 21.74 -2.00
N GLU A 949 -2.02 22.03 -1.64
CA GLU A 949 -2.79 21.19 -0.69
C GLU A 949 -2.83 19.74 -1.15
N ARG A 950 -3.19 19.50 -2.42
CA ARG A 950 -3.23 18.14 -2.98
C ARG A 950 -1.85 17.48 -2.96
N GLN A 951 -0.81 18.18 -3.41
CA GLN A 951 0.57 17.66 -3.40
C GLN A 951 1.06 17.35 -1.98
N SER A 952 0.65 18.14 -0.99
CA SER A 952 0.99 17.92 0.41
C SER A 952 0.34 16.64 0.93
N ARG A 953 -0.96 16.44 0.66
CA ARG A 953 -1.68 15.21 1.06
C ARG A 953 -1.14 13.95 0.40
N LEU A 954 -0.59 14.05 -0.81
CA LEU A 954 0.02 12.90 -1.51
C LEU A 954 1.30 12.41 -0.86
N LEU A 955 2.00 13.28 -0.11
CA LEU A 955 3.18 12.86 0.63
C LEU A 955 2.84 11.76 1.62
N GLY A 956 1.80 11.92 2.44
CA GLY A 956 1.55 11.05 3.59
C GLY A 956 0.15 10.48 3.62
#